data_AF-A0A829YFW6-F1
#
_entry.id   AF-A0A829YFW6-F1
#
_cell.length_a   1.000
_cell.length_b   1.000
_cell.length_c   1.000
_cell.angle_alpha   90.00
_cell.angle_beta   90.00
_cell.angle_gamma   90.00
#
_symmetry.space_group_name_H-M   'P 1'
#
loop_
_entity.id
_entity.type
_entity.pdbx_description
1 polymer ?
#
loop_
_entity_poly.entity_id
_entity_poly.type
_entity_poly.pdbx_seq_one_letter_code
_entity_poly.pdbx_strand_id
1 'polypeptide(L)'
;MKSIALALSGALLLAATLVDPTGAALADSPTAYRNPILHSDYSDPDVIRVDDSYYMVASTFHFSPGVPVLKSKDLVHWTLLGHVLPRLDFDANYDLPGPVEFDDTAERIPFNPRMGHRYAAGVWAPSIRFHEGRFYVYFATPTEGVFMASAARAEGPWSAPVKVIDEPNLEDPCPLWDDDGNAYLVHSRVGAGPLILRRMSADGTKVLDAGKVIVEDKVRLPILEGPKLLKRDGYYYIFAPYGGVGEGPQAVLRSKNIYGPYDIRTVLSKGTTHVQAPHQGGYVETPSGEGWFLHFNSTGAYGRIVHMQPVRWEDGWPVMGELLPGAPNGQPVLSHRVPDVGGKFEPVQIQTSDEFSDPKLGVQWEWNHNPADSNWSLSERRGHLRLKAMPAKNFVSARNTLTQVLHGRSSQITTRILVSEMRDGQKAGLAMFGKRPSWIGLTQQSGKRHLTFSYAGTDTVGDVVSAESLLLRVNVDDEFARYSYSTDDGKTFKPFGTRAKLMFSWWKGARPALFTFTSNQAGGIADFDWVRVEDTSIDRQALVTRNHPTLTSIDPASPFMVGNGNIAFTADITGLQTFQEQYSSLTPLLTQAQWAWHSFPNPKQFKYGDSLKTIDVRGQPQQYPWLRDWSEAKRPEIQWLRENPHRFSLGRVSLHLLSTNGKPAQFSDLKATRQTLDMWSGTLHSHFELEGQPIDIETSVHPRLDMLHVSIKAPTIEPSRLGVDLKFPGVAAQLNPNPADWEHPERHTTEVLSKSARQISLQRRLDDTRYFVAAASDEDASFDSVGPHSIRVRPKDRDGVFSFSVLFSAERHQQPLPSASDTHDAVTTHWNSYWNNGGVIDFSGSTDPRAKELERRVVLSQYLMALNGAGTLPPQEEGLFSNSWNGKFHMEMHPWHAAHFAQWGRTELLERSMPWYQQHLPQAKARAASHGLSGAWWPKMVGPEGRESPSTITPFLMWQQPHPIFLAELIYRDRPNPVTLAQYRELVFETADLLASFAHYDEKTDRYVLGPPLIPAQEVFPPLTTFNPTFELEYFRFGLATAQSWRERLKLPRNPEWDRVLQKLSPLPQRDGLYLAVESFPEQWEQARSPECSSGNTAEACWNRDHPSFLGALGLLPGSSVDRETMRRTLRAVESHWDLRQTWGWDFPLLAMTAARLHEPDKAVDFLLSRSRNFQFGVSGMTPRVHLNEHAADLVPTSTGNANADAGYRRLAETYFPSNGGLLLAVGLMAAGWDGDLTYLPGFPKEGWRVRAEGLRPLP
;
A
#
# COMPACT_ATOMS: atom_id res chain seq x y z
N MET A 1 49.78 -59.21 17.94
CA MET A 1 49.31 -59.18 19.34
C MET A 1 49.06 -57.73 19.73
N LYS A 2 48.07 -57.51 20.60
CA LYS A 2 47.43 -56.23 20.96
C LYS A 2 48.38 -55.19 21.60
N SER A 3 48.09 -53.89 21.39
CA SER A 3 47.75 -52.89 22.43
C SER A 3 48.37 -51.48 22.27
N ILE A 4 47.48 -50.47 22.21
CA ILE A 4 47.46 -49.13 22.87
C ILE A 4 48.63 -48.13 22.65
N ALA A 5 48.33 -46.92 22.11
CA ALA A 5 48.43 -45.60 22.80
C ALA A 5 48.54 -44.37 21.85
N LEU A 6 47.59 -43.44 22.03
CA LEU A 6 47.58 -41.95 21.95
C LEU A 6 48.55 -41.09 21.09
N ALA A 7 47.90 -40.18 20.35
CA ALA A 7 48.00 -38.70 20.39
C ALA A 7 48.81 -37.88 19.36
N LEU A 8 48.03 -37.05 18.63
CA LEU A 8 48.24 -35.71 18.06
C LEU A 8 49.40 -35.44 17.09
N SER A 9 49.04 -35.15 15.82
CA SER A 9 48.98 -33.78 15.27
C SER A 9 48.64 -33.86 13.76
N GLY A 10 47.54 -33.23 13.35
CA GLY A 10 47.08 -33.19 11.96
C GLY A 10 47.06 -31.76 11.43
N ALA A 11 48.01 -31.44 10.55
CA ALA A 11 47.98 -30.29 9.67
C ALA A 11 47.10 -30.60 8.45
N LEU A 12 46.12 -29.75 8.16
CA LEU A 12 45.31 -29.84 6.94
C LEU A 12 45.96 -29.01 5.82
N LEU A 13 46.30 -29.69 4.73
CA LEU A 13 46.67 -29.09 3.45
C LEU A 13 45.48 -28.34 2.84
N LEU A 14 45.75 -27.15 2.30
CA LEU A 14 44.89 -26.45 1.36
C LEU A 14 44.67 -27.30 0.11
N ALA A 15 43.41 -27.67 -0.15
CA ALA A 15 42.95 -28.03 -1.48
C ALA A 15 42.34 -26.78 -2.12
N ALA A 16 43.04 -26.20 -3.10
CA ALA A 16 42.49 -25.17 -3.96
C ALA A 16 41.48 -25.81 -4.93
N THR A 17 40.19 -25.65 -4.65
CA THR A 17 39.12 -25.89 -5.63
C THR A 17 39.09 -24.69 -6.58
N LEU A 18 39.56 -24.90 -7.81
CA LEU A 18 39.27 -24.02 -8.95
C LEU A 18 37.76 -24.04 -9.18
N VAL A 19 37.07 -23.01 -8.68
CA VAL A 19 35.71 -22.69 -9.09
C VAL A 19 35.83 -21.92 -10.40
N ASP A 20 35.30 -22.53 -11.45
CA ASP A 20 35.14 -21.94 -12.77
C ASP A 20 34.21 -20.71 -12.67
N PRO A 21 34.66 -19.46 -12.96
CA PRO A 21 33.86 -18.26 -12.74
C PRO A 21 33.00 -17.88 -13.95
N THR A 22 32.72 -18.78 -14.89
CA THR A 22 31.89 -18.49 -16.06
C THR A 22 30.66 -19.40 -16.13
N GLY A 23 29.64 -19.01 -15.37
CA GLY A 23 28.33 -19.66 -15.38
C GLY A 23 27.24 -18.79 -14.74
N ALA A 24 27.41 -17.46 -14.73
CA ALA A 24 26.27 -16.58 -14.54
C ALA A 24 25.49 -16.58 -15.87
N ALA A 25 24.34 -17.25 -15.89
CA ALA A 25 23.33 -16.93 -16.89
C ALA A 25 23.14 -15.41 -16.84
N LEU A 26 23.38 -14.73 -17.97
CA LEU A 26 23.05 -13.32 -18.13
C LEU A 26 21.57 -13.19 -17.79
N ALA A 27 21.26 -12.69 -16.60
CA ALA A 27 19.92 -12.30 -16.27
C ALA A 27 19.50 -11.26 -17.31
N ASP A 28 18.37 -11.49 -17.98
CA ASP A 28 17.84 -10.52 -18.95
C ASP A 28 17.72 -9.16 -18.26
N SER A 29 18.33 -8.14 -18.87
CA SER A 29 18.22 -6.77 -18.42
C SER A 29 16.73 -6.37 -18.34
N PRO A 30 16.31 -5.63 -17.31
CA PRO A 30 14.90 -5.28 -17.14
C PRO A 30 14.36 -4.57 -18.38
N THR A 31 13.20 -5.02 -18.86
CA THR A 31 12.52 -4.45 -20.04
C THR A 31 11.78 -3.13 -19.73
N ALA A 32 11.65 -2.79 -18.44
CA ALA A 32 10.95 -1.60 -17.96
C ALA A 32 11.69 -0.91 -16.79
N TYR A 33 11.57 0.42 -16.71
CA TYR A 33 11.96 1.21 -15.54
C TYR A 33 10.74 1.54 -14.68
N ARG A 34 11.00 1.93 -13.43
CA ARG A 34 9.98 2.38 -12.48
C ARG A 34 10.32 3.76 -11.93
N ASN A 35 9.30 4.58 -11.76
CA ASN A 35 9.39 5.85 -11.08
C ASN A 35 9.25 5.69 -9.55
N PRO A 36 9.97 6.50 -8.76
CA PRO A 36 11.05 7.41 -9.18
C PRO A 36 12.27 6.64 -9.69
N ILE A 37 12.94 7.17 -10.72
CA ILE A 37 14.22 6.61 -11.21
C ILE A 37 15.36 6.85 -10.22
N LEU A 38 15.26 7.90 -9.40
CA LEU A 38 16.13 8.12 -8.23
C LEU A 38 15.28 8.47 -7.03
N HIS A 39 15.21 7.56 -6.05
CA HIS A 39 14.56 7.82 -4.76
C HIS A 39 15.47 8.64 -3.83
N SER A 40 15.85 9.85 -4.29
CA SER A 40 16.88 10.70 -3.69
C SER A 40 16.65 12.16 -4.08
N ASP A 41 16.94 13.08 -3.15
CA ASP A 41 16.64 14.51 -3.25
C ASP A 41 17.58 15.28 -4.21
N TYR A 42 17.45 15.03 -5.51
CA TYR A 42 18.07 15.83 -6.57
C TYR A 42 17.08 16.88 -7.06
N SER A 43 16.90 17.91 -6.22
CA SER A 43 15.94 18.99 -6.38
C SER A 43 16.17 19.81 -7.65
N ASP A 44 15.09 20.25 -8.31
CA ASP A 44 15.11 21.15 -9.47
C ASP A 44 16.04 20.66 -10.61
N PRO A 45 15.88 19.41 -11.09
CA PRO A 45 16.81 18.83 -12.04
C PRO A 45 16.71 19.51 -13.40
N ASP A 46 17.85 19.73 -14.04
CA ASP A 46 17.94 20.01 -15.47
C ASP A 46 18.86 18.98 -16.11
N VAL A 47 18.51 18.54 -17.32
CA VAL A 47 19.20 17.43 -18.01
C VAL A 47 19.49 17.77 -19.46
N ILE A 48 20.67 17.38 -19.93
CA ILE A 48 21.06 17.46 -21.34
C ILE A 48 21.67 16.14 -21.81
N ARG A 49 21.64 15.91 -23.12
CA ARG A 49 22.44 14.88 -23.79
C ARG A 49 23.67 15.53 -24.44
N VAL A 50 24.84 14.94 -24.25
CA VAL A 50 26.06 15.23 -25.01
C VAL A 50 26.60 13.90 -25.51
N ASP A 51 26.67 13.76 -26.83
CA ASP A 51 26.99 12.51 -27.53
C ASP A 51 26.08 11.35 -27.06
N ASP A 52 26.67 10.30 -26.48
CA ASP A 52 26.00 9.08 -26.02
C ASP A 52 25.69 9.08 -24.51
N SER A 53 25.81 10.24 -23.85
CA SER A 53 25.70 10.37 -22.39
C SER A 53 24.74 11.49 -22.00
N TYR A 54 24.07 11.31 -20.86
CA TYR A 54 23.16 12.28 -20.28
C TYR A 54 23.77 12.86 -19.01
N TYR A 55 23.57 14.16 -18.79
CA TYR A 55 24.12 14.90 -17.66
C TYR A 55 23.00 15.66 -16.96
N MET A 56 22.96 15.57 -15.64
CA MET A 56 21.95 16.22 -14.81
C MET A 56 22.59 17.08 -13.73
N VAL A 57 22.02 18.25 -13.45
CA VAL A 57 22.39 19.13 -12.34
C VAL A 57 21.20 19.38 -11.43
N ALA A 58 21.44 19.66 -10.14
CA ALA A 58 20.38 19.86 -9.15
C ALA A 58 20.73 20.94 -8.10
N SER A 59 19.72 21.46 -7.40
CA SER A 59 19.87 22.44 -6.33
C SER A 59 20.50 21.86 -5.07
N THR A 60 21.32 22.68 -4.42
CA THR A 60 22.01 22.36 -3.15
C THR A 60 21.69 23.34 -2.03
N PHE A 61 21.05 24.48 -2.33
CA PHE A 61 20.76 25.51 -1.35
C PHE A 61 22.03 25.89 -0.59
N HIS A 62 22.08 25.69 0.72
CA HIS A 62 23.22 26.08 1.56
C HIS A 62 24.29 24.99 1.75
N PHE A 63 24.07 23.78 1.22
CA PHE A 63 25.04 22.68 1.30
C PHE A 63 26.25 22.94 0.40
N SER A 64 27.44 22.53 0.84
CA SER A 64 28.71 22.72 0.12
C SER A 64 29.54 21.43 0.11
N PRO A 65 30.16 20.99 -1.00
CA PRO A 65 30.14 21.61 -2.33
C PRO A 65 28.73 21.70 -2.92
N GLY A 66 28.55 22.64 -3.85
CA GLY A 66 27.27 23.01 -4.44
C GLY A 66 27.12 22.57 -5.89
N VAL A 67 25.87 22.30 -6.28
CA VAL A 67 25.43 21.86 -7.60
C VAL A 67 26.06 20.53 -8.03
N PRO A 68 25.49 19.38 -7.61
CA PRO A 68 25.95 18.08 -8.05
C PRO A 68 25.77 17.93 -9.56
N VAL A 69 26.69 17.19 -10.18
CA VAL A 69 26.67 16.81 -11.59
C VAL A 69 26.57 15.29 -11.67
N LEU A 70 25.50 14.78 -12.25
CA LEU A 70 25.27 13.35 -12.44
C LEU A 70 25.41 12.98 -13.91
N LYS A 71 25.79 11.72 -14.18
CA LYS A 71 25.90 11.15 -15.52
C LYS A 71 25.12 9.84 -15.64
N SER A 72 24.50 9.63 -16.79
CA SER A 72 23.83 8.38 -17.15
C SER A 72 24.12 8.00 -18.62
N LYS A 73 23.99 6.71 -18.93
CA LYS A 73 23.99 6.17 -20.31
C LYS A 73 22.60 5.76 -20.79
N ASP A 74 21.66 5.53 -19.86
CA ASP A 74 20.34 4.95 -20.14
C ASP A 74 19.16 5.75 -19.55
N LEU A 75 19.44 6.93 -18.96
CA LEU A 75 18.52 7.79 -18.21
C LEU A 75 17.95 7.21 -16.91
N VAL A 76 18.20 5.92 -16.63
CA VAL A 76 17.64 5.21 -15.48
C VAL A 76 18.68 5.10 -14.38
N HIS A 77 19.91 4.69 -14.71
CA HIS A 77 21.00 4.51 -13.77
C HIS A 77 21.95 5.70 -13.83
N TRP A 78 22.27 6.28 -12.67
CA TRP A 78 23.04 7.51 -12.56
C TRP A 78 24.27 7.35 -11.67
N THR A 79 25.35 8.04 -12.03
CA THR A 79 26.57 8.19 -11.22
C THR A 79 26.76 9.66 -10.88
N LEU A 80 27.05 9.97 -9.62
CA LEU A 80 27.48 11.31 -9.22
C LEU A 80 28.94 11.52 -9.62
N LEU A 81 29.21 12.51 -10.47
CA LEU A 81 30.57 12.82 -10.94
C LEU A 81 31.33 13.77 -10.01
N GLY A 82 30.60 14.64 -9.32
CA GLY A 82 31.16 15.71 -8.50
C GLY A 82 30.22 16.91 -8.45
N HIS A 83 30.78 18.10 -8.23
CA HIS A 83 30.05 19.33 -8.00
C HIS A 83 30.65 20.48 -8.80
N VAL A 84 29.80 21.43 -9.22
CA VAL A 84 30.26 22.63 -9.95
C VAL A 84 31.00 23.59 -9.02
N LEU A 85 30.51 23.72 -7.78
CA LEU A 85 31.03 24.67 -6.80
C LEU A 85 31.73 23.92 -5.67
N PRO A 86 33.05 24.01 -5.51
CA PRO A 86 33.72 23.41 -4.35
C PRO A 86 33.31 24.09 -3.03
N ARG A 87 32.98 25.38 -3.09
CA ARG A 87 32.54 26.23 -1.97
C ARG A 87 31.54 27.28 -2.46
N LEU A 88 30.69 27.77 -1.55
CA LEU A 88 29.74 28.86 -1.79
C LEU A 88 30.35 30.22 -1.42
N ASP A 89 31.41 30.63 -2.13
CA ASP A 89 32.18 31.85 -1.83
C ASP A 89 31.53 33.13 -2.41
N PHE A 90 30.21 33.26 -2.27
CA PHE A 90 29.45 34.44 -2.72
C PHE A 90 29.36 35.53 -1.66
N ASP A 91 29.31 35.13 -0.38
CA ASP A 91 29.19 36.00 0.80
C ASP A 91 29.72 35.26 2.05
N ALA A 92 30.33 35.97 3.01
CA ALA A 92 30.88 35.35 4.22
C ALA A 92 29.82 34.67 5.10
N ASN A 93 28.54 35.01 4.96
CA ASN A 93 27.44 34.41 5.72
C ASN A 93 27.13 32.95 5.29
N TYR A 94 27.72 32.44 4.20
CA TYR A 94 27.69 31.01 3.84
C TYR A 94 28.60 30.15 4.73
N ASP A 95 29.54 30.75 5.45
CA ASP A 95 30.39 30.06 6.43
C ASP A 95 29.68 29.84 7.79
N LEU A 96 28.43 30.29 7.92
CA LEU A 96 27.65 30.30 9.16
C LEU A 96 28.40 30.99 10.32
N PRO A 97 28.72 32.30 10.21
CA PRO A 97 29.35 33.03 11.31
C PRO A 97 28.40 33.06 12.52
N GLY A 98 28.87 32.59 13.67
CA GLY A 98 28.05 32.52 14.88
C GLY A 98 27.84 33.89 15.56
N PRO A 99 26.88 33.99 16.51
CA PRO A 99 25.87 33.00 16.88
C PRO A 99 24.62 33.05 15.96
N VAL A 100 24.01 31.90 15.71
CA VAL A 100 22.74 31.78 14.96
C VAL A 100 21.53 31.84 15.89
N GLU A 101 20.39 32.34 15.39
CA GLU A 101 19.16 32.59 16.18
C GLU A 101 18.11 31.44 16.11
N PHE A 102 18.50 30.24 15.64
CA PHE A 102 17.62 29.07 15.53
C PHE A 102 18.18 27.82 16.24
N ASP A 103 17.32 26.86 16.55
CA ASP A 103 17.64 25.62 17.27
C ASP A 103 17.07 24.37 16.58
N ASP A 104 17.25 23.21 17.22
CA ASP A 104 16.84 21.90 16.70
C ASP A 104 15.30 21.73 16.61
N THR A 105 14.52 22.68 17.13
CA THR A 105 13.05 22.70 17.08
C THR A 105 12.50 23.59 15.97
N ALA A 106 13.35 24.39 15.31
CA ALA A 106 12.95 25.41 14.35
C ALA A 106 12.07 24.85 13.22
N GLU A 107 10.84 25.36 13.11
CA GLU A 107 9.91 24.89 12.09
C GLU A 107 10.17 25.43 10.70
N ARG A 108 10.74 26.64 10.63
CA ARG A 108 11.13 27.37 9.43
C ARG A 108 12.31 28.24 9.80
N ILE A 109 13.35 28.26 8.96
CA ILE A 109 14.38 29.29 9.01
C ILE A 109 14.02 30.30 7.92
N PRO A 110 13.58 31.53 8.26
CA PRO A 110 13.20 32.52 7.27
C PRO A 110 14.40 32.88 6.41
N PHE A 111 14.21 32.90 5.09
CA PHE A 111 15.14 33.58 4.21
C PHE A 111 15.01 35.09 4.45
N ASN A 112 16.02 35.70 5.08
CA ASN A 112 16.11 37.13 5.28
C ASN A 112 17.53 37.59 4.94
N PRO A 113 17.72 38.44 3.91
CA PRO A 113 19.02 38.98 3.53
C PRO A 113 19.78 39.68 4.66
N ARG A 114 19.08 40.16 5.70
CA ARG A 114 19.63 40.85 6.87
C ARG A 114 20.06 39.92 8.02
N MET A 115 19.78 38.62 7.93
CA MET A 115 20.27 37.65 8.93
C MET A 115 21.75 37.35 8.69
N GLY A 116 22.51 37.14 9.78
CA GLY A 116 23.94 36.80 9.74
C GLY A 116 24.25 35.37 9.23
N HIS A 117 23.39 34.79 8.39
CA HIS A 117 23.57 33.46 7.79
C HIS A 117 22.84 33.33 6.46
N ARG A 118 23.30 32.41 5.60
CA ARG A 118 22.67 32.07 4.31
C ARG A 118 22.05 30.68 4.27
N TYR A 119 21.55 30.21 5.41
CA TYR A 119 20.80 28.96 5.51
C TYR A 119 19.62 28.91 4.51
N ALA A 120 19.48 27.81 3.77
CA ALA A 120 18.49 27.62 2.71
C ALA A 120 18.53 28.64 1.54
N ALA A 121 19.53 29.54 1.52
CA ALA A 121 19.60 30.73 0.68
C ALA A 121 20.74 30.70 -0.34
N GLY A 122 21.30 29.52 -0.63
CA GLY A 122 22.36 29.36 -1.61
C GLY A 122 21.83 29.05 -3.00
N VAL A 123 22.24 27.92 -3.56
CA VAL A 123 22.09 27.66 -5.00
C VAL A 123 20.74 27.05 -5.36
N TRP A 124 19.97 27.74 -6.19
CA TRP A 124 18.61 27.39 -6.60
C TRP A 124 18.52 27.18 -8.12
N ALA A 125 17.73 26.16 -8.49
CA ALA A 125 17.25 25.80 -9.83
C ALA A 125 18.30 25.93 -10.95
N PRO A 126 19.40 25.16 -10.90
CA PRO A 126 20.43 25.25 -11.93
C PRO A 126 19.91 24.80 -13.29
N SER A 127 20.55 25.31 -14.35
CA SER A 127 20.36 24.84 -15.73
C SER A 127 21.69 24.53 -16.37
N ILE A 128 21.77 23.43 -17.12
CA ILE A 128 23.00 22.96 -17.78
C ILE A 128 22.86 23.01 -19.31
N ARG A 129 23.86 23.53 -20.02
CA ARG A 129 23.92 23.51 -21.50
C ARG A 129 25.29 23.10 -21.98
N PHE A 130 25.34 22.50 -23.17
CA PHE A 130 26.59 22.24 -23.89
C PHE A 130 26.63 23.11 -25.13
N HIS A 131 27.66 23.95 -25.25
CA HIS A 131 27.82 24.90 -26.34
C HIS A 131 29.31 25.05 -26.65
N GLU A 132 29.67 25.05 -27.94
CA GLU A 132 31.05 25.19 -28.43
C GLU A 132 32.08 24.32 -27.67
N GLY A 133 31.74 23.03 -27.45
CA GLY A 133 32.65 22.07 -26.81
C GLY A 133 32.78 22.22 -25.30
N ARG A 134 31.90 22.98 -24.64
CA ARG A 134 31.96 23.25 -23.20
C ARG A 134 30.61 23.07 -22.53
N PHE A 135 30.63 22.62 -21.29
CA PHE A 135 29.50 22.64 -20.38
C PHE A 135 29.39 24.00 -19.70
N TYR A 136 28.16 24.50 -19.59
CA TYR A 136 27.79 25.72 -18.89
C TYR A 136 26.70 25.40 -17.89
N VAL A 137 26.87 25.85 -16.64
CA VAL A 137 25.85 25.72 -15.60
C VAL A 137 25.51 27.11 -15.10
N TYR A 138 24.23 27.49 -15.19
CA TYR A 138 23.69 28.74 -14.65
C TYR A 138 22.86 28.43 -13.43
N PHE A 139 22.92 29.28 -12.42
CA PHE A 139 22.17 29.10 -11.19
C PHE A 139 21.93 30.46 -10.50
N ALA A 140 20.91 30.53 -9.66
CA ALA A 140 20.63 31.74 -8.89
C ALA A 140 20.93 31.53 -7.41
N THR A 141 21.23 32.64 -6.76
CA THR A 141 21.11 32.81 -5.31
C THR A 141 20.06 33.89 -5.08
N PRO A 142 19.09 33.68 -4.17
CA PRO A 142 18.01 34.63 -3.98
C PRO A 142 18.50 36.01 -3.45
N THR A 143 19.71 36.06 -2.87
CA THR A 143 20.35 37.27 -2.34
C THR A 143 21.34 37.95 -3.29
N GLU A 144 22.22 37.20 -3.96
CA GLU A 144 23.36 37.79 -4.68
C GLU A 144 23.17 37.87 -6.20
N GLY A 145 22.18 37.17 -6.76
CA GLY A 145 21.80 37.22 -8.18
C GLY A 145 22.08 35.94 -8.96
N VAL A 146 22.28 36.08 -10.28
CA VAL A 146 22.48 34.95 -11.21
C VAL A 146 23.95 34.78 -11.54
N PHE A 147 24.43 33.55 -11.47
CA PHE A 147 25.81 33.15 -11.73
C PHE A 147 25.89 32.10 -12.84
N MET A 148 27.08 31.96 -13.43
CA MET A 148 27.43 30.87 -14.33
C MET A 148 28.81 30.29 -14.00
N ALA A 149 29.01 29.01 -14.29
CA ALA A 149 30.32 28.37 -14.33
C ALA A 149 30.43 27.46 -15.58
N SER A 150 31.64 27.25 -16.09
CA SER A 150 31.87 26.40 -17.27
C SER A 150 33.02 25.41 -17.11
N ALA A 151 32.98 24.31 -17.85
CA ALA A 151 34.03 23.31 -17.90
C ALA A 151 34.13 22.67 -19.30
N ALA A 152 35.33 22.19 -19.66
CA ALA A 152 35.51 21.40 -20.88
C ALA A 152 34.99 19.95 -20.75
N ARG A 153 34.82 19.47 -19.51
CA ARG A 153 34.30 18.15 -19.16
C ARG A 153 33.34 18.27 -17.99
N ALA A 154 32.32 17.43 -17.93
CA ALA A 154 31.31 17.49 -16.87
C ALA A 154 31.87 17.17 -15.48
N GLU A 155 32.93 16.36 -15.40
CA GLU A 155 33.69 16.07 -14.17
C GLU A 155 34.53 17.27 -13.68
N GLY A 156 34.66 18.31 -14.51
CA GLY A 156 35.50 19.47 -14.25
C GLY A 156 36.97 19.32 -14.70
N PRO A 157 37.86 20.23 -14.24
CA PRO A 157 37.57 21.31 -13.28
C PRO A 157 36.63 22.38 -13.85
N TRP A 158 35.74 22.90 -12.99
CA TRP A 158 34.84 24.01 -13.30
C TRP A 158 35.53 25.34 -13.08
N SER A 159 35.18 26.36 -13.88
CA SER A 159 35.63 27.73 -13.67
C SER A 159 35.08 28.30 -12.36
N ALA A 160 35.74 29.32 -11.81
CA ALA A 160 35.13 30.13 -10.77
C ALA A 160 33.78 30.70 -11.25
N PRO A 161 32.78 30.83 -10.36
CA PRO A 161 31.47 31.34 -10.75
C PRO A 161 31.56 32.82 -11.15
N VAL A 162 31.04 33.14 -12.33
CA VAL A 162 30.92 34.50 -12.85
C VAL A 162 29.53 35.02 -12.53
N LYS A 163 29.43 36.23 -11.96
CA LYS A 163 28.16 36.88 -11.70
C LYS A 163 27.62 37.50 -12.99
N VAL A 164 26.59 36.88 -13.57
CA VAL A 164 25.97 37.26 -14.85
C VAL A 164 24.96 38.40 -14.66
N ILE A 165 24.21 38.37 -13.56
CA ILE A 165 23.27 39.43 -13.15
C ILE A 165 23.50 39.74 -11.67
N ASP A 166 23.88 40.97 -11.35
CA ASP A 166 24.09 41.47 -9.99
C ASP A 166 22.84 42.17 -9.46
N GLU A 167 21.76 41.40 -9.33
CA GLU A 167 20.46 41.86 -8.83
C GLU A 167 19.88 40.80 -7.88
N PRO A 168 19.40 41.18 -6.68
CA PRO A 168 18.76 40.25 -5.75
C PRO A 168 17.35 39.85 -6.22
N ASN A 169 16.75 38.85 -5.56
CA ASN A 169 15.38 38.37 -5.80
C ASN A 169 15.16 37.81 -7.22
N LEU A 170 16.18 37.16 -7.79
CA LEU A 170 16.09 36.42 -9.04
C LEU A 170 16.14 34.92 -8.79
N GLU A 171 15.50 34.14 -9.66
CA GLU A 171 15.47 32.68 -9.58
C GLU A 171 15.40 32.04 -10.97
N ASP A 172 15.63 30.73 -11.01
CA ASP A 172 15.42 29.83 -12.16
C ASP A 172 16.02 30.30 -13.51
N PRO A 173 17.34 30.56 -13.58
CA PRO A 173 17.98 30.99 -14.83
C PRO A 173 18.15 29.84 -15.81
N CYS A 174 17.88 30.08 -17.10
CA CYS A 174 18.14 29.13 -18.18
C CYS A 174 18.67 29.84 -19.44
N PRO A 175 19.90 29.51 -19.89
CA PRO A 175 20.47 30.10 -21.09
C PRO A 175 20.01 29.40 -22.38
N LEU A 176 20.08 30.12 -23.49
CA LEU A 176 19.95 29.60 -24.86
C LEU A 176 20.94 30.32 -25.78
N TRP A 177 21.75 29.56 -26.52
CA TRP A 177 22.48 30.07 -27.69
C TRP A 177 21.67 29.71 -28.93
N ASP A 178 21.39 30.72 -29.75
CA ASP A 178 20.51 30.61 -30.90
C ASP A 178 21.32 30.50 -32.20
N ASP A 179 20.73 29.88 -33.22
CA ASP A 179 21.34 29.66 -34.53
C ASP A 179 21.56 30.99 -35.30
N ASP A 180 20.94 32.08 -34.83
CA ASP A 180 21.11 33.43 -35.39
C ASP A 180 22.36 34.16 -34.85
N GLY A 181 23.13 33.51 -33.97
CA GLY A 181 24.33 34.05 -33.34
C GLY A 181 24.08 34.89 -32.08
N ASN A 182 22.81 35.09 -31.69
CA ASN A 182 22.47 35.71 -30.42
C ASN A 182 22.46 34.68 -29.28
N ALA A 183 22.65 35.17 -28.06
CA ALA A 183 22.46 34.39 -26.84
C ALA A 183 21.45 35.08 -25.93
N TYR A 184 20.68 34.28 -25.20
CA TYR A 184 19.60 34.74 -24.36
C TYR A 184 19.61 34.02 -23.00
N LEU A 185 19.07 34.69 -21.99
CA LEU A 185 18.90 34.16 -20.65
C LEU A 185 17.46 34.42 -20.21
N VAL A 186 16.68 33.36 -20.00
CA VAL A 186 15.37 33.47 -19.34
C VAL A 186 15.57 33.25 -17.84
N HIS A 187 14.84 34.00 -17.02
CA HIS A 187 14.80 33.81 -15.57
C HIS A 187 13.46 34.27 -14.99
N SER A 188 13.24 34.01 -13.71
CA SER A 188 12.08 34.44 -12.92
C SER A 188 12.52 35.40 -11.79
N ARG A 189 11.58 35.78 -10.93
CA ARG A 189 11.78 36.51 -9.68
C ARG A 189 11.28 35.70 -8.50
N VAL A 190 11.97 35.79 -7.37
CA VAL A 190 11.60 35.12 -6.12
C VAL A 190 10.12 35.32 -5.81
N GLY A 191 9.39 34.21 -5.75
CA GLY A 191 7.94 34.20 -5.64
C GLY A 191 7.20 33.83 -6.93
N ALA A 192 7.87 33.19 -7.89
CA ALA A 192 7.31 32.56 -9.07
C ALA A 192 6.63 33.51 -10.08
N GLY A 193 7.48 34.21 -10.83
CA GLY A 193 7.13 35.02 -11.99
C GLY A 193 7.27 36.54 -11.77
N PRO A 194 7.27 37.35 -12.85
CA PRO A 194 7.07 36.97 -14.25
C PRO A 194 8.31 36.33 -14.90
N LEU A 195 8.15 35.70 -16.09
CA LEU A 195 9.28 35.24 -16.89
C LEU A 195 9.90 36.41 -17.67
N ILE A 196 11.20 36.61 -17.49
CA ILE A 196 11.97 37.73 -18.04
C ILE A 196 13.06 37.16 -18.96
N LEU A 197 13.13 37.66 -20.19
CA LEU A 197 14.17 37.32 -21.17
C LEU A 197 15.17 38.47 -21.29
N ARG A 198 16.45 38.19 -21.13
CA ARG A 198 17.57 39.11 -21.36
C ARG A 198 18.43 38.63 -22.53
N ARG A 199 18.98 39.55 -23.31
CA ARG A 199 20.09 39.19 -24.22
C ARG A 199 21.36 38.99 -23.41
N MET A 200 22.21 38.10 -23.88
CA MET A 200 23.44 37.67 -23.24
C MET A 200 24.62 37.79 -24.21
N SER A 201 25.83 38.02 -23.69
CA SER A 201 27.04 37.94 -24.50
C SER A 201 27.24 36.53 -25.08
N ALA A 202 27.92 36.42 -26.22
CA ALA A 202 28.17 35.13 -26.86
C ALA A 202 28.94 34.15 -25.94
N ASP A 203 29.84 34.66 -25.11
CA ASP A 203 30.57 33.87 -24.10
C ASP A 203 29.73 33.52 -22.85
N GLY A 204 28.49 34.01 -22.76
CA GLY A 204 27.57 33.74 -21.65
C GLY A 204 27.86 34.48 -20.34
N THR A 205 28.88 35.33 -20.28
CA THR A 205 29.38 35.86 -19.00
C THR A 205 28.60 37.05 -18.45
N LYS A 206 27.78 37.73 -19.28
CA LYS A 206 26.99 38.91 -18.87
C LYS A 206 25.74 39.10 -19.70
N VAL A 207 24.73 39.75 -19.11
CA VAL A 207 23.57 40.26 -19.84
C VAL A 207 23.89 41.57 -20.58
N LEU A 208 23.20 41.81 -21.69
CA LEU A 208 23.38 42.97 -22.57
C LEU A 208 22.24 43.99 -22.47
N ASP A 209 21.20 43.69 -21.70
CA ASP A 209 20.06 44.57 -21.46
C ASP A 209 19.37 44.31 -20.12
N ALA A 210 18.40 45.18 -19.79
CA ALA A 210 17.59 45.10 -18.57
C ALA A 210 16.53 43.98 -18.60
N GLY A 211 16.34 43.33 -19.75
CA GLY A 211 15.35 42.28 -19.96
C GLY A 211 13.95 42.77 -20.31
N LYS A 212 13.18 41.86 -20.90
CA LYS A 212 11.78 42.03 -21.29
C LYS A 212 10.95 40.95 -20.61
N VAL A 213 9.85 41.33 -19.96
CA VAL A 213 8.82 40.38 -19.52
C VAL A 213 8.19 39.74 -20.76
N ILE A 214 8.32 38.42 -20.89
CA ILE A 214 7.79 37.67 -22.03
C ILE A 214 6.51 36.89 -21.68
N VAL A 215 6.31 36.57 -20.40
CA VAL A 215 5.11 35.87 -19.89
C VAL A 215 4.78 36.34 -18.48
N GLU A 216 3.56 36.84 -18.29
CA GLU A 216 2.96 37.11 -16.98
C GLU A 216 1.45 36.86 -17.05
N ASP A 217 1.00 35.74 -16.47
CA ASP A 217 -0.42 35.39 -16.41
C ASP A 217 -0.76 34.70 -15.09
N LYS A 218 -0.94 35.49 -14.03
CA LYS A 218 -1.19 34.95 -12.68
C LYS A 218 -2.56 34.30 -12.51
N VAL A 219 -3.45 34.39 -13.51
CA VAL A 219 -4.78 33.77 -13.46
C VAL A 219 -4.73 32.37 -14.09
N ARG A 220 -4.18 32.24 -15.30
CA ARG A 220 -4.09 30.94 -15.99
C ARG A 220 -2.85 30.15 -15.60
N LEU A 221 -1.77 30.83 -15.20
CA LEU A 221 -0.48 30.26 -14.80
C LEU A 221 -0.02 30.84 -13.45
N PRO A 222 -0.80 30.65 -12.36
CA PRO A 222 -0.36 31.08 -11.04
C PRO A 222 0.94 30.36 -10.66
N ILE A 223 1.91 31.06 -10.06
CA ILE A 223 3.18 30.47 -9.60
C ILE A 223 3.94 29.79 -10.76
N LEU A 224 4.10 30.50 -11.88
CA LEU A 224 4.87 30.03 -13.03
C LEU A 224 6.36 30.17 -12.76
N GLU A 225 7.07 29.06 -12.61
CA GLU A 225 8.49 29.02 -12.21
C GLU A 225 9.27 27.93 -12.96
N GLY A 226 10.57 27.82 -12.71
CA GLY A 226 11.44 26.80 -13.27
C GLY A 226 11.55 26.75 -14.80
N PRO A 227 11.58 27.89 -15.54
CA PRO A 227 11.60 27.86 -17.01
C PRO A 227 12.84 27.16 -17.56
N LYS A 228 12.65 26.10 -18.35
CA LYS A 228 13.68 25.53 -19.21
C LYS A 228 13.42 25.91 -20.66
N LEU A 229 14.33 26.69 -21.23
CA LEU A 229 14.28 27.21 -22.60
C LEU A 229 15.06 26.30 -23.55
N LEU A 230 14.45 25.95 -24.68
CA LEU A 230 15.09 25.24 -25.79
C LEU A 230 14.48 25.63 -27.14
N LYS A 231 15.19 25.35 -28.23
CA LYS A 231 14.72 25.58 -29.60
C LYS A 231 14.59 24.24 -30.33
N ARG A 232 13.47 24.05 -31.04
CA ARG A 232 13.19 22.83 -31.82
C ARG A 232 12.30 23.17 -33.02
N ASP A 233 12.64 22.65 -34.20
CA ASP A 233 11.83 22.76 -35.43
C ASP A 233 11.36 24.20 -35.74
N GLY A 234 12.25 25.17 -35.51
CA GLY A 234 11.98 26.59 -35.74
C GLY A 234 11.09 27.28 -34.69
N TYR A 235 10.81 26.63 -33.56
CA TYR A 235 10.09 27.20 -32.42
C TYR A 235 10.97 27.28 -31.17
N TYR A 236 10.76 28.31 -30.37
CA TYR A 236 11.22 28.41 -28.99
C TYR A 236 10.17 27.79 -28.06
N TYR A 237 10.63 26.91 -27.17
CA TYR A 237 9.81 26.28 -26.15
C TYR A 237 10.29 26.66 -24.75
N ILE A 238 9.36 26.96 -23.86
CA ILE A 238 9.61 27.12 -22.42
C ILE A 238 8.82 26.06 -21.69
N PHE A 239 9.51 25.16 -21.01
CA PHE A 239 8.93 24.17 -20.11
C PHE A 239 8.92 24.82 -18.73
N ALA A 240 7.75 25.07 -18.16
CA ALA A 240 7.62 25.67 -16.83
C ALA A 240 6.39 25.08 -16.10
N PRO A 241 6.55 24.50 -14.90
CA PRO A 241 5.42 24.18 -14.05
C PRO A 241 4.68 25.44 -13.58
N TYR A 242 3.42 25.26 -13.18
CA TYR A 242 2.63 26.29 -12.52
C TYR A 242 1.75 25.66 -11.43
N GLY A 243 1.23 26.46 -10.51
CA GLY A 243 0.38 26.01 -9.39
C GLY A 243 1.15 25.64 -8.12
N GLY A 244 2.49 25.69 -8.15
CA GLY A 244 3.38 25.44 -7.02
C GLY A 244 3.76 23.97 -6.79
N VAL A 245 4.71 23.77 -5.89
CA VAL A 245 5.35 22.47 -5.61
C VAL A 245 4.37 21.46 -5.01
N GLY A 246 4.29 20.28 -5.62
CA GLY A 246 3.58 19.10 -5.10
C GLY A 246 2.36 18.69 -5.93
N GLU A 247 1.53 19.65 -6.34
CA GLU A 247 0.31 19.37 -7.12
C GLU A 247 0.17 20.18 -8.41
N GLY A 248 1.09 21.14 -8.64
CA GLY A 248 1.10 21.98 -9.83
C GLY A 248 1.34 21.19 -11.13
N PRO A 249 0.57 21.43 -12.20
CA PRO A 249 0.81 20.81 -13.50
C PRO A 249 1.99 21.42 -14.27
N GLN A 250 2.42 20.74 -15.34
CA GLN A 250 3.44 21.19 -16.28
C GLN A 250 2.81 21.92 -17.46
N ALA A 251 3.21 23.17 -17.69
CA ALA A 251 2.96 23.87 -18.93
C ALA A 251 4.16 23.79 -19.89
N VAL A 252 3.86 23.84 -21.18
CA VAL A 252 4.80 24.14 -22.25
C VAL A 252 4.28 25.37 -22.99
N LEU A 253 5.16 26.33 -23.21
CA LEU A 253 4.91 27.55 -23.93
C LEU A 253 5.69 27.53 -25.23
N ARG A 254 5.10 27.92 -26.36
CA ARG A 254 5.73 27.86 -27.69
C ARG A 254 5.58 29.16 -28.48
N SER A 255 6.63 29.63 -29.15
CA SER A 255 6.56 30.75 -30.09
C SER A 255 7.61 30.64 -31.21
N LYS A 256 7.35 31.22 -32.38
CA LYS A 256 8.39 31.41 -33.43
C LYS A 256 9.24 32.66 -33.20
N ASN A 257 8.83 33.53 -32.29
CA ASN A 257 9.56 34.71 -31.89
C ASN A 257 9.97 34.55 -30.43
N ILE A 258 11.26 34.62 -30.12
CA ILE A 258 11.77 34.46 -28.75
C ILE A 258 11.19 35.50 -27.78
N TYR A 259 10.75 36.66 -28.29
CA TYR A 259 10.10 37.70 -27.51
C TYR A 259 8.58 37.54 -27.37
N GLY A 260 8.02 36.43 -27.85
CA GLY A 260 6.60 36.11 -27.83
C GLY A 260 5.76 36.81 -28.91
N PRO A 261 4.42 36.77 -28.79
CA PRO A 261 3.67 36.07 -27.74
C PRO A 261 3.85 34.55 -27.82
N TYR A 262 3.66 33.87 -26.68
CA TYR A 262 3.74 32.42 -26.58
C TYR A 262 2.33 31.80 -26.53
N ASP A 263 2.12 30.77 -27.34
CA ASP A 263 1.01 29.83 -27.15
C ASP A 263 1.30 28.96 -25.93
N ILE A 264 0.27 28.54 -25.20
CA ILE A 264 0.42 27.81 -23.93
C ILE A 264 -0.41 26.52 -23.99
N ARG A 265 0.18 25.40 -23.56
CA ARG A 265 -0.55 24.16 -23.26
C ARG A 265 -0.11 23.57 -21.94
N THR A 266 -1.08 23.08 -21.16
CA THR A 266 -0.78 22.13 -20.08
C THR A 266 -0.59 20.76 -20.70
N VAL A 267 0.53 20.11 -20.42
CA VAL A 267 0.94 18.87 -21.10
C VAL A 267 1.00 17.66 -20.16
N LEU A 268 1.12 17.90 -18.85
CA LEU A 268 1.18 16.86 -17.83
C LEU A 268 0.55 17.38 -16.54
N SER A 269 -0.40 16.65 -15.97
CA SER A 269 -1.09 17.02 -14.72
C SER A 269 -1.21 15.81 -13.79
N LYS A 270 -1.54 16.03 -12.52
CA LYS A 270 -1.98 14.95 -11.62
C LYS A 270 -3.18 14.24 -12.24
N GLY A 271 -3.03 12.96 -12.54
CA GLY A 271 -4.07 12.10 -13.09
C GLY A 271 -4.62 11.15 -12.04
N THR A 272 -4.87 9.91 -12.43
CA THR A 272 -5.36 8.82 -11.58
C THR A 272 -4.24 7.95 -11.00
N THR A 273 -2.98 8.18 -11.39
CA THR A 273 -1.83 7.46 -10.84
C THR A 273 -1.47 7.99 -9.44
N HIS A 274 -0.78 7.16 -8.64
CA HIS A 274 -0.25 7.57 -7.33
C HIS A 274 0.98 8.49 -7.42
N VAL A 275 1.45 8.79 -8.64
CA VAL A 275 2.57 9.70 -8.89
C VAL A 275 2.02 11.12 -8.89
N GLN A 276 2.60 11.98 -8.03
CA GLN A 276 2.19 13.38 -7.93
C GLN A 276 2.50 14.16 -9.21
N ALA A 277 1.91 15.37 -9.32
CA ALA A 277 2.10 16.24 -10.47
C ALA A 277 3.58 16.63 -10.63
N PRO A 278 4.06 16.78 -11.88
CA PRO A 278 5.46 17.11 -12.15
C PRO A 278 5.82 18.49 -11.65
N HIS A 279 7.06 18.67 -11.20
CA HIS A 279 7.58 19.99 -10.90
C HIS A 279 9.05 20.09 -11.29
N GLN A 280 9.43 21.21 -11.93
CA GLN A 280 10.71 21.57 -12.59
C GLN A 280 11.50 20.40 -13.21
N GLY A 281 11.86 20.52 -14.49
CA GLY A 281 12.49 19.40 -15.17
C GLY A 281 13.10 19.74 -16.52
N GLY A 282 13.92 18.83 -17.02
CA GLY A 282 14.57 18.94 -18.33
C GLY A 282 14.05 17.91 -19.33
N TYR A 283 14.04 18.31 -20.61
CA TYR A 283 13.66 17.46 -21.73
C TYR A 283 14.89 17.03 -22.54
N VAL A 284 14.95 15.75 -22.90
CA VAL A 284 16.02 15.17 -23.72
C VAL A 284 15.47 14.16 -24.74
N GLU A 285 16.26 13.90 -25.78
CA GLU A 285 15.99 12.85 -26.74
C GLU A 285 17.11 11.80 -26.75
N THR A 286 16.73 10.54 -26.90
CA THR A 286 17.67 9.44 -27.11
C THR A 286 18.27 9.48 -28.53
N PRO A 287 19.35 8.73 -28.80
CA PRO A 287 19.87 8.54 -30.16
C PRO A 287 18.84 7.98 -31.16
N SER A 288 17.84 7.21 -30.68
CA SER A 288 16.75 6.68 -31.52
C SER A 288 15.63 7.70 -31.78
N GLY A 289 15.70 8.88 -31.14
CA GLY A 289 14.70 9.95 -31.27
C GLY A 289 13.53 9.86 -30.28
N GLU A 290 13.61 8.98 -29.28
CA GLU A 290 12.59 8.95 -28.21
C GLU A 290 12.75 10.14 -27.27
N GLY A 291 11.64 10.85 -27.00
CA GLY A 291 11.63 11.97 -26.06
C GLY A 291 11.39 11.53 -24.62
N TRP A 292 12.09 12.17 -23.69
CA TRP A 292 11.97 11.92 -22.24
C TRP A 292 12.01 13.23 -21.45
N PHE A 293 11.18 13.32 -20.42
CA PHE A 293 11.12 14.47 -19.51
C PHE A 293 11.44 14.01 -18.08
N LEU A 294 12.52 14.52 -17.52
CA LEU A 294 12.94 14.26 -16.15
C LEU A 294 12.50 15.42 -15.26
N HIS A 295 11.82 15.12 -14.17
CA HIS A 295 11.29 16.11 -13.22
C HIS A 295 11.39 15.59 -11.79
N PHE A 296 11.05 16.39 -10.78
CA PHE A 296 10.93 15.91 -9.42
C PHE A 296 9.49 15.84 -8.93
N ASN A 297 9.26 15.05 -7.88
CA ASN A 297 8.09 15.10 -7.01
C ASN A 297 8.54 15.32 -5.56
N SER A 298 7.82 16.16 -4.79
CA SER A 298 8.10 16.39 -3.38
C SER A 298 7.52 15.26 -2.52
N THR A 299 8.38 14.48 -1.88
CA THR A 299 8.04 13.24 -1.16
C THR A 299 8.52 13.33 0.30
N GLY A 300 7.92 14.25 1.05
CA GLY A 300 8.10 14.40 2.48
C GLY A 300 9.55 14.32 2.95
N ALA A 301 9.87 13.37 3.85
CA ALA A 301 11.21 13.21 4.42
C ALA A 301 12.31 12.93 3.39
N TYR A 302 12.00 12.38 2.21
CA TYR A 302 12.99 12.09 1.17
C TYR A 302 13.27 13.28 0.26
N GLY A 303 12.55 14.39 0.42
CA GLY A 303 12.74 15.58 -0.39
C GLY A 303 12.19 15.45 -1.80
N ARG A 304 12.86 16.06 -2.77
CA ARG A 304 12.41 16.19 -4.17
C ARG A 304 13.06 15.10 -5.02
N ILE A 305 12.36 13.97 -5.17
CA ILE A 305 12.89 12.76 -5.82
C ILE A 305 12.61 12.72 -7.32
N VAL A 306 13.52 12.15 -8.11
CA VAL A 306 13.53 12.28 -9.58
C VAL A 306 12.65 11.22 -10.25
N HIS A 307 11.81 11.67 -11.17
CA HIS A 307 10.91 10.89 -12.00
C HIS A 307 11.22 11.15 -13.49
N MET A 308 10.83 10.21 -14.35
CA MET A 308 11.00 10.29 -15.79
C MET A 308 9.70 9.91 -16.51
N GLN A 309 9.32 10.72 -17.50
CA GLN A 309 8.09 10.54 -18.28
C GLN A 309 8.42 10.37 -19.77
N PRO A 310 7.76 9.43 -20.48
CA PRO A 310 7.86 9.36 -21.93
C PRO A 310 7.25 10.62 -22.56
N VAL A 311 7.85 11.10 -23.65
CA VAL A 311 7.38 12.26 -24.42
C VAL A 311 7.32 11.91 -25.89
N ARG A 312 6.16 12.15 -26.49
CA ARG A 312 5.95 12.07 -27.94
C ARG A 312 5.51 13.41 -28.48
N TRP A 313 5.81 13.72 -29.74
CA TRP A 313 5.45 15.00 -30.36
C TRP A 313 4.30 14.83 -31.35
N GLU A 314 3.25 15.64 -31.20
CA GLU A 314 2.12 15.73 -32.13
C GLU A 314 1.85 17.19 -32.47
N ASP A 315 1.77 17.53 -33.76
CA ASP A 315 1.52 18.89 -34.27
C ASP A 315 2.44 19.97 -33.63
N GLY A 316 3.70 19.59 -33.39
CA GLY A 316 4.70 20.43 -32.75
C GLY A 316 4.44 20.71 -31.26
N TRP A 317 3.66 19.87 -30.58
CA TRP A 317 3.46 19.92 -29.12
C TRP A 317 3.91 18.62 -28.46
N PRO A 318 4.55 18.68 -27.28
CA PRO A 318 4.86 17.48 -26.53
C PRO A 318 3.60 16.96 -25.83
N VAL A 319 3.39 15.65 -25.95
CA VAL A 319 2.43 14.87 -25.17
C VAL A 319 3.25 14.00 -24.22
N MET A 320 3.05 14.18 -22.92
CA MET A 320 3.87 13.59 -21.87
C MET A 320 3.09 12.58 -21.04
N GLY A 321 3.74 11.49 -20.64
CA GLY A 321 3.13 10.46 -19.80
C GLY A 321 2.04 9.66 -20.51
N GLU A 322 1.11 9.09 -19.74
CA GLU A 322 -0.06 8.39 -20.25
C GLU A 322 -1.19 9.38 -20.54
N LEU A 323 -1.87 9.29 -21.68
CA LEU A 323 -2.98 10.20 -21.99
C LEU A 323 -4.19 9.95 -21.08
N LEU A 324 -4.78 11.03 -20.57
CA LEU A 324 -6.06 10.98 -19.87
C LEU A 324 -7.21 10.85 -20.88
N PRO A 325 -8.15 9.90 -20.71
CA PRO A 325 -9.30 9.78 -21.60
C PRO A 325 -10.10 11.10 -21.68
N GLY A 326 -10.23 11.64 -22.89
CA GLY A 326 -11.00 12.87 -23.15
C GLY A 326 -10.32 14.19 -22.76
N ALA A 327 -9.04 14.17 -22.35
CA ALA A 327 -8.28 15.38 -22.02
C ALA A 327 -7.04 15.56 -22.92
N PRO A 328 -6.61 16.81 -23.21
CA PRO A 328 -5.46 17.07 -24.08
C PRO A 328 -4.09 16.91 -23.38
N ASN A 329 -4.06 16.71 -22.06
CA ASN A 329 -2.85 16.55 -21.26
C ASN A 329 -2.73 15.11 -20.73
N GLY A 330 -1.49 14.64 -20.55
CA GLY A 330 -1.27 13.33 -19.93
C GLY A 330 -1.17 13.36 -18.41
N GLN A 331 -0.89 12.18 -17.85
CA GLN A 331 -0.62 11.90 -16.44
C GLN A 331 0.72 11.19 -16.27
N PRO A 332 1.44 11.41 -15.16
CA PRO A 332 2.71 10.72 -14.88
C PRO A 332 2.56 9.19 -14.82
N VAL A 333 3.49 8.46 -15.43
CA VAL A 333 3.55 6.99 -15.40
C VAL A 333 4.28 6.49 -14.15
N LEU A 334 3.80 5.39 -13.58
CA LEU A 334 4.51 4.70 -12.49
C LEU A 334 5.68 3.85 -13.02
N SER A 335 5.51 3.24 -14.18
CA SER A 335 6.49 2.41 -14.86
C SER A 335 6.28 2.52 -16.36
N HIS A 336 7.34 2.28 -17.12
CA HIS A 336 7.30 2.27 -18.58
C HIS A 336 8.50 1.48 -19.11
N ARG A 337 8.51 1.09 -20.39
CA ARG A 337 9.70 0.47 -20.99
C ARG A 337 10.95 1.33 -20.79
N VAL A 338 12.11 0.68 -20.64
CA VAL A 338 13.40 1.40 -20.60
C VAL A 338 13.60 2.21 -21.89
N PRO A 339 14.25 3.39 -21.83
CA PRO A 339 14.56 4.18 -23.02
C PRO A 339 15.40 3.41 -24.04
N ASP A 340 15.07 3.52 -25.33
CA ASP A 340 15.92 2.99 -26.38
C ASP A 340 17.11 3.92 -26.61
N VAL A 341 18.24 3.56 -26.00
CA VAL A 341 19.50 4.30 -26.09
C VAL A 341 20.51 3.66 -27.06
N GLY A 342 20.07 2.71 -27.89
CA GLY A 342 20.92 2.06 -28.91
C GLY A 342 21.94 1.05 -28.37
N GLY A 343 21.79 0.60 -27.12
CA GLY A 343 22.67 -0.38 -26.49
C GLY A 343 22.20 -0.79 -25.09
N LYS A 344 22.77 -1.88 -24.56
CA LYS A 344 22.61 -2.29 -23.15
C LYS A 344 23.81 -1.78 -22.34
N PHE A 345 23.54 -1.23 -21.17
CA PHE A 345 24.56 -0.74 -20.25
C PHE A 345 24.44 -1.45 -18.90
N GLU A 346 25.57 -1.68 -18.25
CA GLU A 346 25.58 -2.23 -16.90
C GLU A 346 24.99 -1.22 -15.92
N PRO A 347 24.04 -1.64 -15.05
CA PRO A 347 23.49 -0.77 -14.01
C PRO A 347 24.59 -0.20 -13.12
N VAL A 348 24.67 1.13 -13.04
CA VAL A 348 25.53 1.85 -12.09
C VAL A 348 24.72 2.32 -10.90
N GLN A 349 25.37 2.40 -9.73
CA GLN A 349 24.77 2.90 -8.50
C GLN A 349 25.49 4.17 -8.04
N ILE A 350 24.75 5.07 -7.40
CA ILE A 350 25.33 6.24 -6.76
C ILE A 350 26.13 5.77 -5.55
N GLN A 351 27.35 6.29 -5.39
CA GLN A 351 28.16 6.01 -4.22
C GLN A 351 27.48 6.57 -2.96
N THR A 352 27.24 5.71 -1.98
CA THR A 352 26.65 6.08 -0.68
C THR A 352 27.54 5.67 0.50
N SER A 353 28.36 4.64 0.31
CA SER A 353 29.33 4.16 1.29
C SER A 353 30.71 4.82 1.10
N ASP A 354 31.45 4.94 2.19
CA ASP A 354 32.81 5.48 2.20
C ASP A 354 33.66 4.77 3.27
N GLU A 355 34.82 4.26 2.88
CA GLU A 355 35.79 3.64 3.79
C GLU A 355 36.88 4.64 4.23
N PHE A 356 36.80 5.91 3.81
CA PHE A 356 37.72 7.00 4.15
C PHE A 356 39.21 6.67 3.94
N SER A 357 39.50 5.74 3.03
CA SER A 357 40.86 5.30 2.67
C SER A 357 41.48 6.15 1.57
N ASP A 358 40.66 6.83 0.77
CA ASP A 358 41.12 7.80 -0.23
C ASP A 358 41.61 9.09 0.46
N PRO A 359 42.70 9.73 -0.02
CA PRO A 359 43.14 11.04 0.49
C PRO A 359 42.15 12.19 0.24
N LYS A 360 41.11 11.98 -0.57
CA LYS A 360 40.02 12.92 -0.83
C LYS A 360 38.71 12.36 -0.31
N LEU A 361 37.83 13.25 0.11
CA LEU A 361 36.49 12.89 0.54
C LEU A 361 35.68 12.40 -0.67
N GLY A 362 34.88 11.35 -0.49
CA GLY A 362 33.98 10.85 -1.54
C GLY A 362 33.03 11.94 -2.06
N VAL A 363 32.67 11.85 -3.34
CA VAL A 363 31.88 12.88 -4.06
C VAL A 363 30.44 13.04 -3.54
N GLN A 364 29.91 12.03 -2.85
CA GLN A 364 28.58 12.01 -2.23
C GLN A 364 28.45 12.93 -1.03
N TRP A 365 29.59 13.34 -0.45
CA TRP A 365 29.59 14.12 0.77
C TRP A 365 29.42 15.61 0.51
N GLU A 366 28.52 16.20 1.28
CA GLU A 366 28.25 17.63 1.38
C GLU A 366 28.36 18.03 2.86
N TRP A 367 28.96 19.17 3.13
CA TRP A 367 28.94 19.81 4.42
C TRP A 367 27.66 20.60 4.58
N ASN A 368 27.13 20.65 5.81
CA ASN A 368 25.99 21.50 6.14
C ASN A 368 26.22 22.97 5.73
N HIS A 369 27.45 23.45 5.74
CA HIS A 369 27.86 24.77 5.25
C HIS A 369 29.26 24.67 4.63
N ASN A 370 29.78 25.77 4.10
CA ASN A 370 31.20 25.84 3.74
C ASN A 370 32.09 25.29 4.88
N PRO A 371 32.98 24.32 4.59
CA PRO A 371 33.76 23.66 5.62
C PRO A 371 34.80 24.60 6.24
N ALA A 372 35.06 24.40 7.54
CA ALA A 372 36.24 24.90 8.22
C ALA A 372 37.37 23.87 8.05
N ASP A 373 38.23 24.05 7.05
CA ASP A 373 39.19 23.02 6.61
C ASP A 373 40.27 22.66 7.64
N SER A 374 40.50 23.50 8.65
CA SER A 374 41.38 23.18 9.79
C SER A 374 40.78 22.15 10.77
N ASN A 375 39.48 21.89 10.66
CA ASN A 375 38.69 21.15 11.64
C ASN A 375 38.20 19.78 11.13
N TRP A 376 38.71 19.33 9.99
CA TRP A 376 38.53 17.96 9.51
C TRP A 376 39.80 17.48 8.79
N SER A 377 39.99 16.16 8.67
CA SER A 377 41.15 15.60 7.95
C SER A 377 40.96 14.13 7.59
N LEU A 378 41.50 13.72 6.43
CA LEU A 378 41.70 12.31 6.03
C LEU A 378 43.16 11.85 6.14
N SER A 379 44.10 12.77 6.43
CA SER A 379 45.54 12.51 6.40
C SER A 379 46.20 12.46 7.77
N GLU A 380 45.71 13.21 8.77
CA GLU A 380 46.15 13.15 10.17
C GLU A 380 46.05 11.73 10.75
N ARG A 381 45.03 10.97 10.33
CA ARG A 381 44.87 9.54 10.61
C ARG A 381 44.36 8.85 9.35
N ARG A 382 45.27 8.28 8.56
CA ARG A 382 44.91 7.60 7.30
C ARG A 382 43.88 6.49 7.51
N GLY A 383 42.95 6.36 6.56
CA GLY A 383 41.84 5.39 6.64
C GLY A 383 40.72 5.82 7.59
N HIS A 384 40.68 7.08 8.04
CA HIS A 384 39.64 7.60 8.92
C HIS A 384 39.28 9.03 8.52
N LEU A 385 38.01 9.40 8.65
CA LEU A 385 37.58 10.79 8.72
C LEU A 385 37.74 11.30 10.15
N ARG A 386 38.67 12.24 10.34
CA ARG A 386 38.84 12.96 11.61
C ARG A 386 37.99 14.23 11.61
N LEU A 387 37.14 14.40 12.62
CA LEU A 387 36.44 15.66 12.89
C LEU A 387 36.89 16.25 14.24
N LYS A 388 37.14 17.56 14.27
CA LYS A 388 37.55 18.30 15.47
C LYS A 388 36.40 19.18 15.98
N ALA A 389 35.97 18.97 17.21
CA ALA A 389 34.79 19.61 17.77
C ALA A 389 34.92 21.14 17.85
N MET A 390 33.95 21.82 17.23
CA MET A 390 33.78 23.27 17.27
C MET A 390 32.65 23.65 18.25
N PRO A 391 32.67 24.87 18.82
CA PRO A 391 31.57 25.35 19.65
C PRO A 391 30.27 25.46 18.85
N ALA A 392 29.19 24.85 19.35
CA ALA A 392 27.83 25.01 18.82
C ALA A 392 26.80 24.87 19.95
N LYS A 393 25.73 25.67 19.90
CA LYS A 393 24.65 25.60 20.91
C LYS A 393 23.74 24.40 20.68
N ASN A 394 23.41 24.15 19.40
CA ASN A 394 22.47 23.12 18.95
C ASN A 394 23.04 22.35 17.76
N PHE A 395 22.52 21.16 17.46
CA PHE A 395 23.05 20.31 16.39
C PHE A 395 22.92 20.96 15.00
N VAL A 396 21.80 21.60 14.69
CA VAL A 396 21.61 22.30 13.39
C VAL A 396 22.63 23.42 13.13
N SER A 397 23.25 23.95 14.19
CA SER A 397 24.29 24.99 14.11
C SER A 397 25.72 24.44 14.12
N ALA A 398 25.89 23.12 14.23
CA ALA A 398 27.20 22.48 14.26
C ALA A 398 27.87 22.58 12.88
N ARG A 399 28.88 23.46 12.79
CA ARG A 399 29.78 23.54 11.63
C ARG A 399 30.53 22.22 11.45
N ASN A 400 30.92 21.91 10.22
CA ASN A 400 31.54 20.63 9.84
C ASN A 400 30.71 19.39 10.20
N THR A 401 29.38 19.52 10.19
CA THR A 401 28.49 18.35 10.04
C THR A 401 28.58 17.86 8.60
N LEU A 402 29.07 16.64 8.41
CA LEU A 402 29.23 16.03 7.09
C LEU A 402 28.02 15.17 6.76
N THR A 403 27.38 15.40 5.63
CA THR A 403 26.11 14.78 5.25
C THR A 403 26.09 14.33 3.80
N GLN A 404 25.20 13.41 3.44
CA GLN A 404 24.96 13.00 2.06
C GLN A 404 23.46 12.87 1.81
N VAL A 405 23.03 12.80 0.55
CA VAL A 405 21.61 12.63 0.22
C VAL A 405 21.12 11.28 0.75
N LEU A 406 19.90 11.21 1.27
CA LEU A 406 19.28 9.93 1.65
C LEU A 406 18.88 9.16 0.38
N HIS A 407 19.31 7.91 0.28
CA HIS A 407 19.06 7.04 -0.86
C HIS A 407 18.12 5.88 -0.51
N GLY A 408 17.18 5.60 -1.42
CA GLY A 408 16.26 4.48 -1.32
C GLY A 408 15.06 4.76 -0.40
N ARG A 409 14.02 3.92 -0.51
CA ARG A 409 12.85 3.95 0.39
C ARG A 409 13.19 3.40 1.77
N SER A 410 14.06 2.39 1.82
CA SER A 410 14.47 1.75 3.05
C SER A 410 15.98 1.66 3.05
N SER A 411 16.64 2.18 4.07
CA SER A 411 18.10 2.14 4.15
C SER A 411 18.61 1.82 5.55
N GLN A 412 19.72 1.10 5.61
CA GLN A 412 20.49 0.90 6.82
C GLN A 412 21.82 1.61 6.68
N ILE A 413 22.11 2.50 7.63
CA ILE A 413 23.30 3.35 7.63
C ILE A 413 24.07 3.01 8.88
N THR A 414 25.27 2.45 8.73
CA THR A 414 26.13 2.05 9.85
C THR A 414 27.47 2.77 9.74
N THR A 415 28.01 3.23 10.87
CA THR A 415 29.37 3.77 10.96
C THR A 415 30.08 3.25 12.19
N ARG A 416 31.41 3.11 12.11
CA ARG A 416 32.26 2.91 13.28
C ARG A 416 32.86 4.23 13.70
N ILE A 417 32.59 4.65 14.94
CA ILE A 417 33.14 5.86 15.55
C ILE A 417 34.16 5.48 16.63
N LEU A 418 35.29 6.22 16.66
CA LEU A 418 36.34 6.15 17.66
C LEU A 418 36.33 7.45 18.49
N VAL A 419 36.37 7.28 19.81
CA VAL A 419 35.99 8.34 20.77
C VAL A 419 36.94 8.45 21.96
N SER A 420 38.18 8.00 21.80
CA SER A 420 39.21 8.06 22.85
C SER A 420 39.69 9.50 23.13
N GLU A 421 39.64 10.37 22.13
CA GLU A 421 40.12 11.76 22.21
C GLU A 421 38.98 12.78 22.45
N MET A 422 37.82 12.31 22.93
CA MET A 422 36.70 13.20 23.28
C MET A 422 36.98 14.02 24.55
N ARG A 423 36.36 15.20 24.67
CA ARG A 423 36.46 16.11 25.82
C ARG A 423 35.10 16.42 26.45
N ASP A 424 35.12 16.85 27.71
CA ASP A 424 33.90 17.22 28.43
C ASP A 424 33.13 18.34 27.70
N GLY A 425 31.82 18.14 27.53
CA GLY A 425 30.93 19.00 26.77
C GLY A 425 30.80 18.65 25.28
N GLN A 426 31.60 17.70 24.78
CA GLN A 426 31.56 17.25 23.39
C GLN A 426 30.44 16.23 23.14
N LYS A 427 29.78 16.37 21.99
CA LYS A 427 28.84 15.43 21.40
C LYS A 427 29.38 14.96 20.05
N ALA A 428 29.24 13.68 19.74
CA ALA A 428 29.65 13.11 18.44
C ALA A 428 28.81 11.87 18.09
N GLY A 429 28.51 11.65 16.82
CA GLY A 429 27.71 10.49 16.42
C GLY A 429 27.24 10.46 14.98
N LEU A 430 26.22 9.63 14.76
CA LEU A 430 25.52 9.41 13.50
C LEU A 430 24.10 9.96 13.61
N ALA A 431 23.70 10.78 12.65
CA ALA A 431 22.47 11.54 12.66
C ALA A 431 21.62 11.34 11.40
N MET A 432 20.33 11.62 11.52
CA MET A 432 19.46 12.06 10.43
C MET A 432 19.28 13.58 10.59
N PHE A 433 20.00 14.32 9.75
CA PHE A 433 20.02 15.76 9.69
C PHE A 433 18.80 16.31 8.95
N GLY A 434 18.28 17.45 9.44
CA GLY A 434 17.10 18.13 8.92
C GLY A 434 16.39 18.90 10.03
N LYS A 435 15.15 19.31 9.76
CA LYS A 435 14.18 19.81 10.74
C LYS A 435 13.90 18.71 11.77
N ARG A 436 13.91 19.08 13.05
CA ARG A 436 13.77 18.13 14.17
C ARG A 436 14.75 16.95 14.04
N PRO A 437 16.05 17.23 13.94
CA PRO A 437 17.03 16.20 13.67
C PRO A 437 17.04 15.15 14.78
N SER A 438 17.44 13.94 14.43
CA SER A 438 17.63 12.85 15.38
C SER A 438 18.99 12.20 15.23
N TRP A 439 19.60 11.76 16.32
CA TRP A 439 20.92 11.15 16.29
C TRP A 439 21.16 10.18 17.44
N ILE A 440 22.11 9.26 17.22
CA ILE A 440 22.69 8.40 18.23
C ILE A 440 24.19 8.67 18.29
N GLY A 441 24.77 8.64 19.48
CA GLY A 441 26.19 8.91 19.65
C GLY A 441 26.62 8.93 21.10
N LEU A 442 27.66 9.70 21.37
CA LEU A 442 28.20 9.87 22.70
C LEU A 442 28.21 11.34 23.11
N THR A 443 27.88 11.58 24.37
CA THR A 443 28.11 12.85 25.06
C THR A 443 29.14 12.62 26.15
N GLN A 444 30.20 13.43 26.21
CA GLN A 444 31.18 13.33 27.28
C GLN A 444 30.92 14.37 28.38
N GLN A 445 30.81 13.90 29.62
CA GLN A 445 30.56 14.71 30.81
C GLN A 445 31.37 14.16 31.98
N SER A 446 32.08 15.05 32.69
CA SER A 446 32.87 14.69 33.88
C SER A 446 33.82 13.52 33.65
N GLY A 447 34.50 13.49 32.50
CA GLY A 447 35.42 12.43 32.08
C GLY A 447 34.76 11.10 31.70
N LYS A 448 33.42 11.02 31.63
CA LYS A 448 32.67 9.81 31.25
C LYS A 448 31.93 10.02 29.94
N ARG A 449 31.95 9.02 29.07
CA ARG A 449 31.22 9.01 27.79
C ARG A 449 29.90 8.29 27.98
N HIS A 450 28.80 9.00 27.76
CA HIS A 450 27.45 8.47 27.88
C HIS A 450 26.86 8.23 26.49
N LEU A 451 26.32 7.03 26.26
CA LEU A 451 25.47 6.79 25.09
C LEU A 451 24.32 7.79 25.11
N THR A 452 24.09 8.49 24.01
CA THR A 452 23.07 9.52 23.93
C THR A 452 22.26 9.34 22.65
N PHE A 453 20.94 9.41 22.79
CA PHE A 453 20.00 9.54 21.69
C PHE A 453 19.38 10.92 21.80
N SER A 454 19.23 11.64 20.70
CA SER A 454 18.55 12.93 20.70
C SER A 454 17.51 12.97 19.60
N TYR A 455 16.38 13.62 19.87
CA TYR A 455 15.36 13.92 18.87
C TYR A 455 14.80 15.32 19.10
N ALA A 456 14.88 16.17 18.07
CA ALA A 456 14.46 17.58 18.14
C ALA A 456 15.08 18.33 19.33
N GLY A 457 16.37 18.10 19.60
CA GLY A 457 17.13 18.73 20.67
C GLY A 457 16.89 18.17 22.08
N THR A 458 16.02 17.17 22.24
CA THR A 458 15.79 16.50 23.52
C THR A 458 16.69 15.27 23.63
N ASP A 459 17.61 15.28 24.59
CA ASP A 459 18.57 14.20 24.83
C ASP A 459 18.05 13.16 25.81
N THR A 460 18.09 11.89 25.42
CA THR A 460 17.96 10.71 26.26
C THR A 460 19.35 10.15 26.54
N VAL A 461 19.79 10.24 27.80
CA VAL A 461 21.10 9.78 28.26
C VAL A 461 21.00 8.32 28.72
N GLY A 462 21.87 7.47 28.18
CA GLY A 462 21.99 6.06 28.50
C GLY A 462 23.25 5.72 29.30
N ASP A 463 23.65 4.46 29.22
CA ASP A 463 24.78 3.90 29.97
C ASP A 463 26.12 4.56 29.62
N VAL A 464 27.06 4.47 30.57
CA VAL A 464 28.45 4.86 30.37
C VAL A 464 29.14 3.82 29.48
N VAL A 465 29.78 4.28 28.41
CA VAL A 465 30.51 3.43 27.45
C VAL A 465 32.01 3.53 27.72
N SER A 466 32.62 2.41 28.11
CA SER A 466 34.06 2.28 28.31
C SER A 466 34.83 1.94 27.03
N ALA A 467 34.15 1.40 26.01
CA ALA A 467 34.75 1.05 24.73
C ALA A 467 35.37 2.27 24.04
N GLU A 468 36.51 2.07 23.38
CA GLU A 468 37.20 3.13 22.61
C GLU A 468 36.55 3.38 21.24
N SER A 469 35.84 2.38 20.73
CA SER A 469 35.07 2.44 19.48
C SER A 469 33.73 1.73 19.62
N LEU A 470 32.77 2.14 18.81
CA LEU A 470 31.43 1.58 18.75
C LEU A 470 30.87 1.67 17.32
N LEU A 471 29.99 0.73 16.97
CA LEU A 471 29.18 0.85 15.77
C LEU A 471 27.89 1.57 16.12
N LEU A 472 27.54 2.56 15.31
CA LEU A 472 26.27 3.28 15.37
C LEU A 472 25.48 2.95 14.10
N ARG A 473 24.19 2.69 14.26
CA ARG A 473 23.31 2.33 13.14
C ARG A 473 22.02 3.12 13.18
N VAL A 474 21.58 3.55 12.01
CA VAL A 474 20.24 4.05 11.73
C VAL A 474 19.59 3.14 10.71
N ASN A 475 18.36 2.69 10.98
CA ASN A 475 17.50 2.10 9.97
C ASN A 475 16.40 3.12 9.65
N VAL A 476 16.32 3.50 8.38
CA VAL A 476 15.27 4.36 7.83
C VAL A 476 14.30 3.47 7.06
N ASP A 477 13.02 3.55 7.38
CA ASP A 477 11.93 2.84 6.70
C ASP A 477 10.72 3.77 6.68
N ASP A 478 10.27 4.09 5.46
CA ASP A 478 9.36 5.19 5.18
C ASP A 478 9.93 6.48 5.80
N GLU A 479 9.12 7.34 6.41
CA GLU A 479 9.60 8.59 6.99
C GLU A 479 10.12 8.47 8.43
N PHE A 480 10.66 7.33 8.84
CA PHE A 480 11.06 7.12 10.23
C PHE A 480 12.43 6.50 10.39
N ALA A 481 13.18 7.01 11.37
CA ALA A 481 14.47 6.49 11.78
C ALA A 481 14.39 5.74 13.12
N ARG A 482 15.08 4.60 13.20
CA ARG A 482 15.33 3.85 14.44
C ARG A 482 16.82 3.66 14.62
N TYR A 483 17.28 3.76 15.87
CA TYR A 483 18.68 3.80 16.20
C TYR A 483 19.10 2.56 16.99
N SER A 484 20.29 2.05 16.70
CA SER A 484 20.91 0.97 17.47
C SER A 484 22.43 1.13 17.49
N TYR A 485 23.08 0.45 18.44
CA TYR A 485 24.52 0.49 18.61
C TYR A 485 25.09 -0.90 18.91
N SER A 486 26.37 -1.09 18.63
CA SER A 486 27.12 -2.30 19.00
C SER A 486 28.46 -1.94 19.63
N THR A 487 28.79 -2.65 20.70
CA THR A 487 30.09 -2.57 21.41
C THR A 487 30.91 -3.85 21.24
N ASP A 488 30.42 -4.82 20.45
CA ASP A 488 31.00 -6.15 20.24
C ASP A 488 31.35 -6.41 18.77
N ASP A 489 31.71 -5.32 18.08
CA ASP A 489 32.10 -5.28 16.67
C ASP A 489 31.03 -5.85 15.71
N GLY A 490 29.77 -5.49 15.97
CA GLY A 490 28.64 -5.79 15.09
C GLY A 490 28.05 -7.17 15.26
N LYS A 491 28.56 -7.99 16.19
CA LYS A 491 27.95 -9.29 16.54
C LYS A 491 26.53 -9.09 17.07
N THR A 492 26.30 -8.05 17.86
CA THR A 492 24.98 -7.72 18.40
C THR A 492 24.71 -6.22 18.33
N PHE A 493 23.57 -5.82 17.73
CA PHE A 493 23.08 -4.44 17.77
C PHE A 493 21.94 -4.30 18.79
N LYS A 494 22.10 -3.38 19.73
CA LYS A 494 21.09 -3.06 20.76
C LYS A 494 20.30 -1.80 20.34
N PRO A 495 18.96 -1.84 20.30
CA PRO A 495 18.16 -0.64 20.02
C PRO A 495 18.31 0.39 21.15
N PHE A 496 18.28 1.68 20.81
CA PHE A 496 18.35 2.76 21.80
C PHE A 496 17.60 4.02 21.32
N GLY A 497 16.82 4.63 22.20
CA GLY A 497 15.98 5.78 21.88
C GLY A 497 14.61 5.44 21.30
N THR A 498 13.81 6.47 21.04
CA THR A 498 12.48 6.35 20.43
C THR A 498 12.57 6.37 18.91
N ARG A 499 11.54 5.86 18.21
CA ARG A 499 11.39 6.07 16.76
C ARG A 499 11.28 7.57 16.47
N ALA A 500 12.11 8.09 15.57
CA ALA A 500 12.10 9.50 15.17
C ALA A 500 11.40 9.67 13.82
N LYS A 501 10.46 10.63 13.72
CA LYS A 501 9.84 11.00 12.44
C LYS A 501 10.76 11.96 11.70
N LEU A 502 11.13 11.60 10.49
CA LEU A 502 11.90 12.42 9.57
C LEU A 502 10.97 13.41 8.86
N MET A 503 11.48 14.60 8.52
CA MET A 503 10.67 15.70 8.00
C MET A 503 11.35 16.35 6.80
N PHE A 504 10.55 16.88 5.87
CA PHE A 504 11.05 17.80 4.85
C PHE A 504 11.58 19.09 5.51
N SER A 505 12.77 19.53 5.08
CA SER A 505 13.64 20.45 5.83
C SER A 505 14.20 21.54 4.93
N TRP A 506 13.68 22.76 5.03
CA TRP A 506 14.22 23.95 4.34
C TRP A 506 14.60 23.72 2.87
N TRP A 507 13.64 23.16 2.12
CA TRP A 507 13.76 22.76 0.70
C TRP A 507 14.51 21.47 0.38
N LYS A 508 15.01 20.75 1.39
CA LYS A 508 15.69 19.45 1.22
C LYS A 508 15.07 18.34 2.07
N GLY A 509 15.28 17.09 1.67
CA GLY A 509 14.96 15.90 2.45
C GLY A 509 15.84 15.77 3.70
N ALA A 510 15.49 14.84 4.57
CA ALA A 510 16.34 14.39 5.67
C ALA A 510 17.59 13.70 5.13
N ARG A 511 18.70 13.82 5.84
CA ARG A 511 20.01 13.42 5.33
C ARG A 511 20.83 12.70 6.38
N PRO A 512 21.44 11.53 6.10
CA PRO A 512 22.42 10.96 7.02
C PRO A 512 23.59 11.92 7.23
N ALA A 513 24.09 11.99 8.46
CA ALA A 513 25.20 12.87 8.80
C ALA A 513 26.12 12.33 9.90
N LEU A 514 27.41 12.61 9.76
CA LEU A 514 28.44 12.45 10.78
C LEU A 514 28.74 13.82 11.38
N PHE A 515 28.92 13.88 12.69
CA PHE A 515 29.14 15.15 13.35
C PHE A 515 29.97 15.04 14.63
N THR A 516 30.56 16.17 15.00
CA THR A 516 30.95 16.44 16.38
C THR A 516 30.92 17.94 16.68
N PHE A 517 30.47 18.31 17.87
CA PHE A 517 30.51 19.68 18.37
C PHE A 517 30.66 19.68 19.89
N THR A 518 30.98 20.85 20.47
CA THR A 518 31.09 21.03 21.92
C THR A 518 30.25 22.21 22.37
N SER A 519 29.67 22.09 23.56
CA SER A 519 28.94 23.18 24.22
C SER A 519 29.85 24.27 24.81
N ASN A 520 31.16 23.98 24.90
CA ASN A 520 32.16 24.83 25.57
C ASN A 520 33.27 25.26 24.58
N GLN A 521 34.50 25.41 25.06
CA GLN A 521 35.67 25.76 24.25
C GLN A 521 35.98 24.68 23.20
N ALA A 522 36.40 25.11 22.01
CA ALA A 522 36.81 24.24 20.92
C ALA A 522 37.84 23.19 21.37
N GLY A 523 37.73 21.97 20.83
CA GLY A 523 38.65 20.88 21.09
C GLY A 523 37.95 19.56 21.42
N GLY A 524 38.69 18.47 21.27
CA GLY A 524 38.16 17.11 21.26
C GLY A 524 38.00 16.59 19.83
N ILE A 525 38.20 15.29 19.67
CA ILE A 525 38.24 14.62 18.35
C ILE A 525 37.23 13.46 18.35
N ALA A 526 36.61 13.25 17.19
CA ALA A 526 35.91 12.03 16.85
C ALA A 526 36.44 11.54 15.49
N ASP A 527 36.92 10.30 15.44
CA ASP A 527 37.36 9.67 14.20
C ASP A 527 36.28 8.67 13.73
N PHE A 528 36.02 8.63 12.42
CA PHE A 528 35.11 7.69 11.78
C PHE A 528 35.91 6.81 10.82
N ASP A 529 35.83 5.50 11.01
CA ASP A 529 36.59 4.52 10.20
C ASP A 529 35.94 4.35 8.82
N TRP A 530 34.62 4.11 8.79
CA TRP A 530 33.85 3.96 7.56
C TRP A 530 32.37 4.31 7.79
N VAL A 531 31.66 4.55 6.69
CA VAL A 531 30.18 4.60 6.61
C VAL A 531 29.73 3.62 5.54
N ARG A 532 28.81 2.73 5.90
CA ARG A 532 28.20 1.77 4.98
C ARG A 532 26.70 2.01 4.93
N VAL A 533 26.19 2.12 3.71
CA VAL A 533 24.78 2.33 3.41
C VAL A 533 24.31 1.14 2.59
N GLU A 534 23.33 0.43 3.13
CA GLU A 534 22.71 -0.73 2.49
C GLU A 534 21.26 -0.38 2.15
N ASP A 535 20.85 -0.62 0.89
CA ASP A 535 19.43 -0.64 0.54
C ASP A 535 18.81 -1.87 1.19
N THR A 536 17.86 -1.64 2.09
CA THR A 536 17.19 -2.72 2.82
C THR A 536 15.78 -2.98 2.29
N SER A 537 15.47 -2.47 1.10
CA SER A 537 14.15 -2.66 0.51
C SER A 537 13.84 -4.14 0.28
N ILE A 538 12.58 -4.49 0.44
CA ILE A 538 12.09 -5.84 0.18
C ILE A 538 12.03 -6.04 -1.34
N ASP A 539 12.66 -7.10 -1.84
CA ASP A 539 12.43 -7.57 -3.21
C ASP A 539 11.01 -8.16 -3.30
N ARG A 540 10.07 -7.30 -3.69
CA ARG A 540 8.64 -7.61 -3.71
C ARG A 540 8.31 -8.63 -4.79
N GLN A 541 9.01 -8.60 -5.92
CA GLN A 541 8.81 -9.59 -6.98
C GLN A 541 9.25 -10.97 -6.50
N ALA A 542 10.47 -11.09 -5.96
CA ALA A 542 10.95 -12.37 -5.42
C ALA A 542 10.07 -12.90 -4.27
N LEU A 543 9.52 -12.02 -3.42
CA LEU A 543 8.55 -12.37 -2.38
C LEU A 543 7.26 -12.97 -2.94
N VAL A 544 6.68 -12.33 -3.95
CA VAL A 544 5.42 -12.80 -4.55
C VAL A 544 5.66 -14.06 -5.38
N THR A 545 6.69 -14.07 -6.23
CA THR A 545 6.98 -15.17 -7.15
C THR A 545 7.28 -16.49 -6.43
N ARG A 546 8.05 -16.48 -5.34
CA ARG A 546 8.32 -17.72 -4.57
C ARG A 546 7.08 -18.29 -3.87
N ASN A 547 6.00 -17.53 -3.81
CA ASN A 547 4.72 -17.90 -3.23
C ASN A 547 3.62 -18.13 -4.29
N HIS A 548 3.95 -18.15 -5.60
CA HIS A 548 3.02 -18.55 -6.65
C HIS A 548 2.51 -19.98 -6.40
N PRO A 549 1.21 -20.20 -6.18
CA PRO A 549 0.69 -21.54 -5.96
C PRO A 549 0.60 -22.30 -7.30
N THR A 550 0.85 -23.61 -7.25
CA THR A 550 0.77 -24.51 -8.41
C THR A 550 -0.05 -25.74 -8.07
N LEU A 551 -0.95 -26.13 -8.97
CA LEU A 551 -1.69 -27.39 -8.94
C LEU A 551 -1.22 -28.28 -10.09
N THR A 552 -0.94 -29.55 -9.80
CA THR A 552 -0.69 -30.58 -10.84
C THR A 552 -1.84 -31.58 -10.97
N SER A 553 -2.84 -31.46 -10.09
CA SER A 553 -4.07 -32.24 -10.08
C SER A 553 -5.20 -31.36 -9.53
N ILE A 554 -6.44 -31.73 -9.78
CA ILE A 554 -7.61 -31.01 -9.25
C ILE A 554 -7.60 -31.04 -7.71
N ASP A 555 -7.84 -29.87 -7.11
CA ASP A 555 -8.27 -29.72 -5.71
C ASP A 555 -9.79 -29.42 -5.72
N PRO A 556 -10.65 -30.41 -5.38
CA PRO A 556 -12.10 -30.25 -5.49
C PRO A 556 -12.69 -29.16 -4.59
N ALA A 557 -11.97 -28.74 -3.54
CA ALA A 557 -12.41 -27.73 -2.59
C ALA A 557 -11.92 -26.33 -2.98
N SER A 558 -10.82 -26.21 -3.73
CA SER A 558 -10.07 -24.95 -3.79
C SER A 558 -9.48 -24.64 -5.18
N PRO A 559 -10.33 -24.31 -6.17
CA PRO A 559 -9.88 -23.84 -7.48
C PRO A 559 -9.16 -22.49 -7.36
N PHE A 560 -8.38 -22.14 -8.38
CA PHE A 560 -7.80 -20.82 -8.49
C PHE A 560 -8.81 -19.80 -9.05
N MET A 561 -8.58 -18.53 -8.73
CA MET A 561 -9.42 -17.41 -9.14
C MET A 561 -8.58 -16.27 -9.74
N VAL A 562 -9.20 -15.56 -10.68
CA VAL A 562 -8.74 -14.26 -11.18
C VAL A 562 -9.87 -13.23 -11.04
N GLY A 563 -9.54 -11.96 -10.85
CA GLY A 563 -10.55 -10.91 -10.62
C GLY A 563 -9.95 -9.53 -10.38
N ASN A 564 -10.81 -8.52 -10.24
CA ASN A 564 -10.45 -7.10 -10.08
C ASN A 564 -11.15 -6.40 -8.89
N GLY A 565 -11.78 -7.18 -8.00
CA GLY A 565 -12.60 -6.69 -6.88
C GLY A 565 -14.06 -6.40 -7.25
N ASN A 566 -14.36 -6.17 -8.52
CA ASN A 566 -15.73 -5.99 -9.04
C ASN A 566 -16.28 -7.26 -9.69
N ILE A 567 -15.47 -8.01 -10.42
CA ILE A 567 -15.77 -9.34 -10.95
C ILE A 567 -14.71 -10.34 -10.51
N ALA A 568 -15.12 -11.59 -10.29
CA ALA A 568 -14.21 -12.71 -10.13
C ALA A 568 -14.65 -13.92 -10.95
N PHE A 569 -13.66 -14.69 -11.37
CA PHE A 569 -13.80 -15.90 -12.16
C PHE A 569 -13.03 -17.03 -11.48
N THR A 570 -13.72 -18.11 -11.13
CA THR A 570 -13.09 -19.35 -10.67
C THR A 570 -12.80 -20.25 -11.86
N ALA A 571 -11.58 -20.78 -11.94
CA ALA A 571 -11.14 -21.67 -12.99
C ALA A 571 -10.87 -23.08 -12.45
N ASP A 572 -11.22 -24.10 -13.24
CA ASP A 572 -10.65 -25.43 -13.07
C ASP A 572 -9.20 -25.48 -13.57
N ILE A 573 -8.56 -26.65 -13.46
CA ILE A 573 -7.15 -26.85 -13.85
C ILE A 573 -6.84 -26.54 -15.33
N THR A 574 -7.84 -26.49 -16.22
CA THR A 574 -7.66 -26.07 -17.62
C THR A 574 -7.50 -24.56 -17.77
N GLY A 575 -7.77 -23.77 -16.72
CA GLY A 575 -7.75 -22.31 -16.76
C GLY A 575 -9.11 -21.69 -17.11
N LEU A 576 -10.13 -22.53 -17.32
CA LEU A 576 -11.51 -22.14 -17.65
C LEU A 576 -12.51 -22.92 -16.76
N GLN A 577 -13.80 -22.95 -17.09
CA GLN A 577 -14.83 -23.66 -16.31
C GLN A 577 -15.33 -24.91 -17.06
N THR A 578 -14.39 -25.77 -17.47
CA THR A 578 -14.61 -26.90 -18.39
C THR A 578 -15.18 -28.14 -17.69
N PHE A 579 -14.62 -28.54 -16.54
CA PHE A 579 -14.89 -29.79 -15.81
C PHE A 579 -15.45 -29.53 -14.41
N GLN A 580 -16.60 -28.85 -14.35
CA GLN A 580 -17.31 -28.52 -13.09
C GLN A 580 -17.58 -29.75 -12.21
N GLU A 581 -17.86 -30.89 -12.83
CA GLU A 581 -18.25 -32.13 -12.15
C GLU A 581 -17.13 -32.76 -11.31
N GLN A 582 -15.88 -32.30 -11.47
CA GLN A 582 -14.74 -32.72 -10.65
C GLN A 582 -14.64 -31.96 -9.32
N TYR A 583 -15.42 -30.90 -9.14
CA TYR A 583 -15.40 -30.05 -7.94
C TYR A 583 -16.52 -30.42 -6.97
N SER A 584 -16.29 -30.10 -5.69
CA SER A 584 -17.28 -30.28 -4.62
C SER A 584 -18.62 -29.61 -4.99
N SER A 585 -19.74 -30.19 -4.56
CA SER A 585 -21.05 -29.52 -4.68
C SER A 585 -21.11 -28.18 -3.92
N LEU A 586 -20.16 -27.97 -3.00
CA LEU A 586 -19.95 -26.72 -2.29
C LEU A 586 -18.96 -25.75 -2.98
N THR A 587 -18.38 -26.15 -4.11
CA THR A 587 -17.45 -25.36 -4.93
C THR A 587 -17.99 -25.20 -6.36
N PRO A 588 -19.06 -24.42 -6.55
CA PRO A 588 -19.50 -24.09 -7.90
C PRO A 588 -18.44 -23.21 -8.57
N LEU A 589 -18.08 -23.53 -9.82
CA LEU A 589 -17.25 -22.67 -10.63
C LEU A 589 -18.13 -21.57 -11.21
N LEU A 590 -18.01 -20.37 -10.66
CA LEU A 590 -18.87 -19.22 -10.95
C LEU A 590 -18.10 -18.05 -11.57
N THR A 591 -18.86 -17.21 -12.25
CA THR A 591 -18.46 -15.86 -12.62
C THR A 591 -19.44 -14.91 -11.95
N GLN A 592 -18.98 -14.17 -10.94
CA GLN A 592 -19.80 -13.28 -10.12
C GLN A 592 -19.27 -11.86 -10.16
N ALA A 593 -20.17 -10.88 -10.14
CA ALA A 593 -19.82 -9.47 -10.05
C ALA A 593 -20.59 -8.74 -8.93
N GLN A 594 -20.07 -7.60 -8.49
CA GLN A 594 -20.67 -6.77 -7.43
C GLN A 594 -22.04 -6.21 -7.82
N TRP A 595 -22.29 -5.95 -9.10
CA TRP A 595 -23.56 -5.44 -9.60
C TRP A 595 -24.57 -6.54 -9.96
N ALA A 596 -24.18 -7.82 -9.89
CA ALA A 596 -24.99 -8.95 -10.34
C ALA A 596 -26.06 -9.36 -9.30
N TRP A 597 -27.09 -8.53 -9.14
CA TRP A 597 -28.22 -8.77 -8.24
C TRP A 597 -29.52 -9.08 -9.00
N HIS A 598 -30.27 -10.04 -8.47
CA HIS A 598 -31.55 -10.50 -9.00
C HIS A 598 -32.60 -10.57 -7.88
N SER A 599 -33.89 -10.46 -8.22
CA SER A 599 -35.00 -10.76 -7.33
C SER A 599 -36.03 -11.61 -8.05
N PHE A 600 -36.48 -12.68 -7.40
CA PHE A 600 -37.63 -13.44 -7.88
C PHE A 600 -38.89 -12.57 -7.91
N PRO A 601 -39.82 -12.84 -8.84
CA PRO A 601 -41.10 -12.15 -8.90
C PRO A 601 -41.80 -12.11 -7.54
N ASN A 602 -42.39 -10.96 -7.20
CA ASN A 602 -43.12 -10.76 -5.94
C ASN A 602 -44.64 -10.58 -6.19
N PRO A 603 -45.36 -11.60 -6.71
CA PRO A 603 -46.77 -11.47 -7.06
C PRO A 603 -47.67 -11.22 -5.85
N LYS A 604 -47.23 -11.63 -4.65
CA LYS A 604 -47.93 -11.41 -3.37
C LYS A 604 -47.59 -10.05 -2.72
N GLN A 605 -46.71 -9.26 -3.33
CA GLN A 605 -46.29 -7.94 -2.89
C GLN A 605 -45.80 -7.90 -1.42
N PHE A 606 -45.03 -8.90 -1.00
CA PHE A 606 -44.44 -8.95 0.34
C PHE A 606 -43.58 -7.72 0.62
N LYS A 607 -43.71 -7.15 1.83
CA LYS A 607 -43.02 -5.95 2.30
C LYS A 607 -42.30 -6.22 3.60
N TYR A 608 -41.29 -5.41 3.92
CA TYR A 608 -40.55 -5.51 5.18
C TYR A 608 -41.45 -5.57 6.42
N GLY A 609 -42.54 -4.78 6.43
CA GLY A 609 -43.53 -4.76 7.51
C GLY A 609 -44.18 -6.11 7.81
N ASP A 610 -44.29 -7.02 6.83
CA ASP A 610 -44.92 -8.34 7.00
C ASP A 610 -44.09 -9.29 7.88
N SER A 611 -42.81 -8.94 8.10
CA SER A 611 -41.90 -9.68 8.97
C SER A 611 -41.86 -9.17 10.41
N LEU A 612 -42.46 -8.01 10.69
CA LEU A 612 -42.32 -7.34 11.99
C LEU A 612 -43.15 -8.03 13.07
N LYS A 613 -42.54 -8.18 14.24
CA LYS A 613 -43.19 -8.60 15.48
C LYS A 613 -43.00 -7.55 16.55
N THR A 614 -44.05 -7.34 17.33
CA THR A 614 -43.98 -6.47 18.51
C THR A 614 -43.40 -7.27 19.68
N ILE A 615 -42.37 -6.72 20.32
CA ILE A 615 -41.82 -7.21 21.59
C ILE A 615 -41.84 -6.08 22.62
N ASP A 616 -41.90 -6.43 23.90
CA ASP A 616 -41.74 -5.46 24.98
C ASP A 616 -40.25 -5.16 25.18
N VAL A 617 -39.90 -3.89 25.10
CA VAL A 617 -38.56 -3.38 25.40
C VAL A 617 -38.68 -2.40 26.56
N ARG A 618 -38.43 -2.88 27.78
CA ARG A 618 -38.48 -2.07 29.01
C ARG A 618 -39.83 -1.39 29.21
N GLY A 619 -40.93 -2.10 28.99
CA GLY A 619 -42.30 -1.58 29.12
C GLY A 619 -42.80 -0.76 27.93
N GLN A 620 -42.03 -0.71 26.83
CA GLN A 620 -42.43 -0.04 25.60
C GLN A 620 -42.54 -1.06 24.45
N PRO A 621 -43.68 -1.12 23.73
CA PRO A 621 -43.83 -2.01 22.58
C PRO A 621 -42.97 -1.52 21.41
N GLN A 622 -42.09 -2.39 20.90
CA GLN A 622 -41.22 -2.09 19.75
C GLN A 622 -41.29 -3.20 18.70
N GLN A 623 -41.15 -2.83 17.43
CA GLN A 623 -41.27 -3.75 16.29
C GLN A 623 -39.91 -4.17 15.75
N TYR A 624 -39.68 -5.47 15.58
CA TYR A 624 -38.46 -6.04 15.01
C TYR A 624 -38.80 -7.13 13.98
N PRO A 625 -38.01 -7.31 12.91
CA PRO A 625 -38.16 -8.44 11.98
C PRO A 625 -37.58 -9.73 12.59
N TRP A 626 -38.06 -10.10 13.77
CA TRP A 626 -37.50 -11.15 14.62
C TRP A 626 -38.22 -12.49 14.43
N LEU A 627 -37.44 -13.56 14.25
CA LEU A 627 -37.91 -14.94 14.25
C LEU A 627 -37.70 -15.53 15.65
N ARG A 628 -38.73 -16.15 16.25
CA ARG A 628 -38.52 -16.83 17.55
C ARG A 628 -37.77 -18.13 17.37
N ASP A 629 -37.97 -18.76 16.23
CA ASP A 629 -37.35 -20.02 15.83
C ASP A 629 -37.15 -20.04 14.30
N TRP A 630 -36.13 -20.76 13.85
CA TRP A 630 -35.80 -20.93 12.43
C TRP A 630 -36.91 -21.62 11.63
N SER A 631 -37.81 -22.37 12.27
CA SER A 631 -39.00 -22.93 11.60
C SER A 631 -39.87 -21.86 10.94
N GLU A 632 -39.88 -20.63 11.48
CA GLU A 632 -40.62 -19.50 10.91
C GLU A 632 -40.06 -18.98 9.58
N ALA A 633 -38.78 -19.28 9.28
CA ALA A 633 -38.14 -18.86 8.03
C ALA A 633 -38.82 -19.45 6.78
N LYS A 634 -39.63 -20.51 6.94
CA LYS A 634 -40.40 -21.17 5.88
C LYS A 634 -41.69 -20.42 5.49
N ARG A 635 -42.07 -19.38 6.25
CA ARG A 635 -43.21 -18.52 5.89
C ARG A 635 -42.91 -17.81 4.55
N PRO A 636 -43.81 -17.82 3.57
CA PRO A 636 -43.53 -17.31 2.22
C PRO A 636 -42.98 -15.87 2.18
N GLU A 637 -43.53 -14.98 2.99
CA GLU A 637 -43.11 -13.59 3.14
C GLU A 637 -41.70 -13.48 3.74
N ILE A 638 -41.38 -14.28 4.76
CA ILE A 638 -40.06 -14.29 5.39
C ILE A 638 -39.01 -14.85 4.45
N GLN A 639 -39.33 -15.97 3.80
CA GLN A 639 -38.46 -16.61 2.83
C GLN A 639 -38.11 -15.63 1.70
N TRP A 640 -39.12 -15.02 1.08
CA TRP A 640 -38.90 -14.06 -0.01
C TRP A 640 -38.07 -12.86 0.44
N LEU A 641 -38.34 -12.28 1.62
CA LEU A 641 -37.59 -11.15 2.16
C LEU A 641 -36.14 -11.49 2.48
N ARG A 642 -35.85 -12.72 2.89
CA ARG A 642 -34.49 -13.20 3.15
C ARG A 642 -33.73 -13.48 1.85
N GLU A 643 -34.39 -14.08 0.87
CA GLU A 643 -33.80 -14.48 -0.42
C GLU A 643 -33.60 -13.32 -1.39
N ASN A 644 -34.39 -12.25 -1.32
CA ASN A 644 -34.36 -11.20 -2.34
C ASN A 644 -33.83 -9.86 -1.79
N PRO A 645 -33.10 -9.07 -2.59
CA PRO A 645 -32.38 -9.52 -3.78
C PRO A 645 -31.22 -10.47 -3.38
N HIS A 646 -30.74 -11.25 -4.34
CA HIS A 646 -29.60 -12.16 -4.19
C HIS A 646 -28.63 -12.03 -5.36
N ARG A 647 -27.42 -12.55 -5.18
CA ARG A 647 -26.44 -12.65 -6.26
C ARG A 647 -26.74 -13.81 -7.21
N PHE A 648 -26.49 -13.61 -8.50
CA PHE A 648 -26.62 -14.64 -9.53
C PHE A 648 -25.31 -14.85 -10.31
N SER A 649 -25.21 -15.98 -11.04
CA SER A 649 -24.05 -16.29 -11.88
C SER A 649 -24.19 -15.69 -13.27
N LEU A 650 -23.16 -14.98 -13.76
CA LEU A 650 -23.23 -14.22 -15.02
C LEU A 650 -23.19 -15.12 -16.26
N GLY A 651 -22.40 -16.19 -16.23
CA GLY A 651 -22.16 -17.09 -17.34
C GLY A 651 -21.07 -18.10 -17.03
N ARG A 652 -20.92 -19.09 -17.92
CA ARG A 652 -19.84 -20.07 -17.90
C ARG A 652 -18.99 -19.91 -19.16
N VAL A 653 -17.68 -19.81 -18.98
CA VAL A 653 -16.69 -19.81 -20.06
C VAL A 653 -15.90 -21.11 -19.97
N SER A 654 -16.16 -22.03 -20.90
CA SER A 654 -15.62 -23.40 -20.87
C SER A 654 -14.99 -23.79 -22.20
N LEU A 655 -13.99 -24.65 -22.20
CA LEU A 655 -13.47 -25.19 -23.45
C LEU A 655 -14.50 -26.11 -24.11
N HIS A 656 -14.63 -25.99 -25.42
CA HIS A 656 -15.19 -27.01 -26.27
C HIS A 656 -14.05 -27.89 -26.79
N LEU A 657 -13.84 -29.05 -26.16
CA LEU A 657 -12.79 -30.02 -26.52
C LEU A 657 -13.39 -31.31 -27.04
N LEU A 658 -12.97 -31.72 -28.24
CA LEU A 658 -13.29 -33.02 -28.82
C LEU A 658 -12.03 -33.88 -28.99
N SER A 659 -12.14 -35.15 -28.60
CA SER A 659 -11.15 -36.18 -28.95
C SER A 659 -11.14 -36.46 -30.47
N THR A 660 -10.11 -37.14 -30.96
CA THR A 660 -9.99 -37.54 -32.39
C THR A 660 -11.18 -38.34 -32.91
N ASN A 661 -11.92 -39.03 -32.03
CA ASN A 661 -13.11 -39.78 -32.38
C ASN A 661 -14.41 -38.94 -32.40
N GLY A 662 -14.32 -37.63 -32.16
CA GLY A 662 -15.43 -36.68 -32.18
C GLY A 662 -16.26 -36.61 -30.89
N LYS A 663 -15.89 -37.33 -29.83
CA LYS A 663 -16.57 -37.25 -28.51
C LYS A 663 -16.03 -36.10 -27.66
N PRO A 664 -16.87 -35.46 -26.82
CA PRO A 664 -16.43 -34.50 -25.81
C PRO A 664 -15.37 -35.10 -24.89
N ALA A 665 -14.25 -34.40 -24.71
CA ALA A 665 -13.18 -34.82 -23.80
C ALA A 665 -13.72 -34.92 -22.37
N GLN A 666 -13.30 -35.96 -21.66
CA GLN A 666 -13.50 -36.13 -20.22
C GLN A 666 -12.22 -35.72 -19.48
N PHE A 667 -12.32 -35.40 -18.20
CA PHE A 667 -11.12 -35.05 -17.41
C PHE A 667 -10.05 -36.15 -17.42
N SER A 668 -10.45 -37.43 -17.43
CA SER A 668 -9.55 -38.59 -17.52
C SER A 668 -8.69 -38.63 -18.79
N ASP A 669 -9.12 -37.94 -19.84
CA ASP A 669 -8.43 -37.89 -21.13
C ASP A 669 -7.24 -36.92 -21.08
N LEU A 670 -7.22 -36.01 -20.11
CA LEU A 670 -6.12 -35.06 -19.94
C LEU A 670 -4.89 -35.74 -19.31
N LYS A 671 -3.71 -35.29 -19.73
CA LYS A 671 -2.41 -35.65 -19.15
C LYS A 671 -1.60 -34.39 -18.87
N ALA A 672 -0.52 -34.55 -18.11
CA ALA A 672 0.41 -33.47 -17.78
C ALA A 672 -0.24 -32.18 -17.25
N THR A 673 -1.37 -32.28 -16.53
CA THR A 673 -2.09 -31.09 -16.07
C THR A 673 -1.22 -30.30 -15.09
N ARG A 674 -1.05 -29.01 -15.34
CA ARG A 674 -0.35 -28.08 -14.46
C ARG A 674 -1.01 -26.72 -14.56
N GLN A 675 -1.32 -26.12 -13.42
CA GLN A 675 -1.86 -24.77 -13.35
C GLN A 675 -1.06 -23.97 -12.32
N THR A 676 -0.58 -22.78 -12.70
CA THR A 676 0.17 -21.87 -11.84
C THR A 676 -0.52 -20.51 -11.83
N LEU A 677 -0.82 -19.99 -10.65
CA LEU A 677 -1.30 -18.62 -10.50
C LEU A 677 -0.09 -17.69 -10.35
N ASP A 678 0.23 -16.95 -11.42
CA ASP A 678 1.22 -15.89 -11.37
C ASP A 678 0.57 -14.64 -10.77
N MET A 679 0.73 -14.48 -9.46
CA MET A 679 0.13 -13.36 -8.73
C MET A 679 0.80 -12.02 -9.05
N TRP A 680 2.06 -12.04 -9.52
CA TRP A 680 2.80 -10.82 -9.86
C TRP A 680 2.23 -10.14 -11.10
N SER A 681 1.96 -10.92 -12.15
CA SER A 681 1.29 -10.45 -13.36
C SER A 681 -0.24 -10.48 -13.24
N GLY A 682 -0.80 -11.30 -12.34
CA GLY A 682 -2.24 -11.53 -12.22
C GLY A 682 -2.81 -12.48 -13.28
N THR A 683 -1.95 -13.34 -13.83
CA THR A 683 -2.31 -14.28 -14.89
C THR A 683 -2.31 -15.70 -14.37
N LEU A 684 -3.33 -16.45 -14.74
CA LEU A 684 -3.43 -17.87 -14.47
C LEU A 684 -2.90 -18.64 -15.68
N HIS A 685 -1.81 -19.37 -15.50
CA HIS A 685 -1.21 -20.19 -16.55
C HIS A 685 -1.60 -21.66 -16.36
N SER A 686 -2.31 -22.22 -17.32
CA SER A 686 -2.73 -23.61 -17.35
C SER A 686 -2.08 -24.34 -18.52
N HIS A 687 -1.69 -25.59 -18.28
CA HIS A 687 -1.10 -26.49 -19.25
C HIS A 687 -1.72 -27.87 -19.09
N PHE A 688 -2.03 -28.52 -20.20
CA PHE A 688 -2.39 -29.94 -20.23
C PHE A 688 -2.18 -30.51 -21.63
N GLU A 689 -2.12 -31.84 -21.71
CA GLU A 689 -2.07 -32.57 -22.97
C GLU A 689 -3.39 -33.29 -23.23
N LEU A 690 -3.91 -33.18 -24.45
CA LEU A 690 -5.00 -33.99 -24.96
C LEU A 690 -4.49 -34.82 -26.14
N GLU A 691 -4.51 -36.14 -26.02
CA GLU A 691 -4.02 -37.07 -27.06
C GLU A 691 -2.57 -36.75 -27.53
N GLY A 692 -1.72 -36.31 -26.60
CA GLY A 692 -0.33 -35.94 -26.86
C GLY A 692 -0.12 -34.56 -27.49
N GLN A 693 -1.18 -33.77 -27.67
CA GLN A 693 -1.08 -32.37 -28.10
C GLN A 693 -1.09 -31.44 -26.89
N PRO A 694 -0.07 -30.59 -26.70
CA PRO A 694 -0.02 -29.63 -25.60
C PRO A 694 -0.98 -28.46 -25.87
N ILE A 695 -1.67 -28.05 -24.82
CA ILE A 695 -2.55 -26.88 -24.81
C ILE A 695 -2.15 -26.02 -23.63
N ASP A 696 -1.72 -24.79 -23.93
CA ASP A 696 -1.41 -23.76 -22.93
C ASP A 696 -2.54 -22.72 -22.94
N ILE A 697 -3.00 -22.33 -21.75
CA ILE A 697 -4.06 -21.35 -21.56
C ILE A 697 -3.60 -20.31 -20.56
N GLU A 698 -3.74 -19.05 -20.93
CA GLU A 698 -3.60 -17.91 -20.02
C GLU A 698 -4.97 -17.29 -19.78
N THR A 699 -5.31 -17.10 -18.51
CA THR A 699 -6.58 -16.49 -18.11
C THR A 699 -6.33 -15.33 -17.16
N SER A 700 -6.93 -14.18 -17.42
CA SER A 700 -6.81 -12.99 -16.58
C SER A 700 -8.09 -12.14 -16.58
N VAL A 701 -8.19 -11.17 -15.68
CA VAL A 701 -9.33 -10.24 -15.60
C VAL A 701 -8.82 -8.80 -15.72
N HIS A 702 -9.39 -8.05 -16.66
CA HIS A 702 -9.01 -6.66 -16.90
C HIS A 702 -9.24 -5.80 -15.64
N PRO A 703 -8.31 -4.90 -15.26
CA PRO A 703 -8.38 -4.20 -13.98
C PRO A 703 -9.49 -3.14 -13.88
N ARG A 704 -9.96 -2.60 -15.02
CA ARG A 704 -10.99 -1.54 -15.07
C ARG A 704 -12.32 -1.96 -15.69
N LEU A 705 -12.35 -3.12 -16.34
CA LEU A 705 -13.52 -3.62 -17.05
C LEU A 705 -13.85 -4.98 -16.44
N ASP A 706 -15.13 -5.29 -16.26
CA ASP A 706 -15.56 -6.59 -15.74
C ASP A 706 -15.47 -7.66 -16.86
N MET A 707 -14.24 -7.86 -17.33
CA MET A 707 -13.90 -8.56 -18.56
C MET A 707 -12.87 -9.65 -18.29
N LEU A 708 -13.22 -10.89 -18.63
CA LEU A 708 -12.32 -12.02 -18.67
C LEU A 708 -11.52 -11.98 -19.98
N HIS A 709 -10.22 -12.20 -19.91
CA HIS A 709 -9.36 -12.39 -21.07
C HIS A 709 -8.77 -13.79 -21.05
N VAL A 710 -8.72 -14.42 -22.23
CA VAL A 710 -8.24 -15.79 -22.40
C VAL A 710 -7.40 -15.87 -23.66
N SER A 711 -6.20 -16.44 -23.54
CA SER A 711 -5.32 -16.79 -24.65
C SER A 711 -5.09 -18.29 -24.67
N ILE A 712 -5.32 -18.93 -25.81
CA ILE A 712 -5.17 -20.38 -25.99
C ILE A 712 -4.10 -20.62 -27.05
N LYS A 713 -3.04 -21.35 -26.68
CA LYS A 713 -1.97 -21.75 -27.59
C LYS A 713 -1.99 -23.26 -27.77
N ALA A 714 -2.10 -23.70 -29.02
CA ALA A 714 -2.04 -25.11 -29.39
C ALA A 714 -1.33 -25.27 -30.75
N PRO A 715 -0.40 -26.25 -30.91
CA PRO A 715 0.37 -26.40 -32.15
C PRO A 715 -0.46 -26.79 -33.39
N THR A 716 -1.38 -27.75 -33.24
CA THR A 716 -2.19 -28.29 -34.34
C THR A 716 -3.46 -28.94 -33.78
N ILE A 717 -4.49 -28.15 -33.53
CA ILE A 717 -5.83 -28.68 -33.23
C ILE A 717 -6.81 -28.14 -34.27
N GLU A 718 -7.55 -29.05 -34.91
CA GLU A 718 -8.56 -28.65 -35.88
C GLU A 718 -9.57 -27.68 -35.22
N PRO A 719 -9.94 -26.56 -35.86
CA PRO A 719 -10.93 -25.60 -35.32
C PRO A 719 -12.30 -26.24 -35.00
N SER A 720 -12.60 -27.40 -35.56
CA SER A 720 -13.78 -28.21 -35.23
C SER A 720 -13.72 -28.80 -33.82
N ARG A 721 -12.51 -29.07 -33.30
CA ARG A 721 -12.24 -29.83 -32.07
C ARG A 721 -11.86 -28.97 -30.86
N LEU A 722 -11.43 -27.73 -31.09
CA LEU A 722 -11.11 -26.76 -30.04
C LEU A 722 -11.90 -25.47 -30.29
N GLY A 723 -12.55 -24.99 -29.24
CA GLY A 723 -13.20 -23.69 -29.21
C GLY A 723 -13.58 -23.35 -27.78
N VAL A 724 -14.37 -22.28 -27.62
CA VAL A 724 -14.86 -21.86 -26.31
C VAL A 724 -16.38 -21.75 -26.34
N ASP A 725 -17.04 -22.37 -25.38
CA ASP A 725 -18.46 -22.23 -25.15
C ASP A 725 -18.72 -21.14 -24.10
N LEU A 726 -19.51 -20.14 -24.48
CA LEU A 726 -20.14 -19.16 -23.61
C LEU A 726 -21.56 -19.63 -23.32
N LYS A 727 -21.81 -20.13 -22.11
CA LYS A 727 -23.13 -20.64 -21.69
C LYS A 727 -23.70 -19.74 -20.60
N PHE A 728 -25.00 -19.48 -20.62
CA PHE A 728 -25.59 -18.55 -19.66
C PHE A 728 -26.77 -19.19 -18.89
N PRO A 729 -26.69 -19.26 -17.54
CA PRO A 729 -27.71 -19.90 -16.72
C PRO A 729 -28.88 -18.96 -16.40
N GLY A 730 -30.00 -19.56 -16.00
CA GLY A 730 -31.05 -18.89 -15.23
C GLY A 730 -30.66 -18.76 -13.76
N VAL A 731 -31.66 -18.49 -12.92
CA VAL A 731 -31.47 -18.39 -11.46
C VAL A 731 -32.15 -19.56 -10.76
N ALA A 732 -31.39 -20.32 -9.98
CA ALA A 732 -31.88 -21.49 -9.27
C ALA A 732 -32.74 -21.11 -8.06
N ALA A 733 -33.76 -21.92 -7.77
CA ALA A 733 -34.57 -21.75 -6.56
C ALA A 733 -33.73 -21.96 -5.28
N GLN A 734 -32.73 -22.85 -5.34
CA GLN A 734 -31.73 -22.99 -4.29
C GLN A 734 -30.52 -22.09 -4.60
N LEU A 735 -30.38 -20.99 -3.87
CA LEU A 735 -29.40 -19.94 -4.18
C LEU A 735 -27.98 -20.20 -3.69
N ASN A 736 -27.81 -21.13 -2.75
CA ASN A 736 -26.59 -21.33 -1.99
C ASN A 736 -26.15 -22.81 -2.11
N PRO A 737 -24.85 -23.10 -2.37
CA PRO A 737 -23.81 -22.15 -2.76
C PRO A 737 -23.89 -21.72 -4.23
N ASN A 738 -24.67 -22.44 -5.04
CA ASN A 738 -24.76 -22.26 -6.48
C ASN A 738 -26.08 -21.61 -6.90
N PRO A 739 -26.09 -20.33 -7.33
CA PRO A 739 -27.31 -19.67 -7.79
C PRO A 739 -27.67 -19.97 -9.27
N ALA A 740 -26.92 -20.79 -9.99
CA ALA A 740 -27.11 -21.01 -11.42
C ALA A 740 -28.14 -22.12 -11.72
N ASP A 741 -29.13 -21.82 -12.57
CA ASP A 741 -30.07 -22.80 -13.13
C ASP A 741 -29.71 -23.13 -14.58
N TRP A 742 -29.40 -24.41 -14.84
CA TRP A 742 -29.11 -24.91 -16.20
C TRP A 742 -30.24 -25.78 -16.76
N GLU A 743 -31.25 -26.09 -15.94
CA GLU A 743 -32.27 -27.09 -16.25
C GLU A 743 -33.53 -26.47 -16.90
N HIS A 744 -33.75 -25.16 -16.71
CA HIS A 744 -34.95 -24.45 -17.18
C HIS A 744 -34.63 -23.29 -18.14
N PRO A 745 -34.09 -23.57 -19.35
CA PRO A 745 -33.69 -22.53 -20.30
C PRO A 745 -34.86 -21.66 -20.77
N GLU A 746 -36.10 -22.16 -20.74
CA GLU A 746 -37.30 -21.42 -21.15
C GLU A 746 -37.65 -20.23 -20.24
N ARG A 747 -37.06 -20.14 -19.03
CA ARG A 747 -37.33 -19.08 -18.06
C ARG A 747 -36.53 -17.80 -18.28
N HIS A 748 -35.58 -17.79 -19.21
CA HIS A 748 -34.75 -16.63 -19.50
C HIS A 748 -34.49 -16.45 -20.99
N THR A 749 -33.93 -15.31 -21.38
CA THR A 749 -33.65 -15.01 -22.80
C THR A 749 -32.22 -14.53 -23.03
N THR A 750 -31.67 -14.91 -24.19
CA THR A 750 -30.44 -14.34 -24.76
C THR A 750 -30.80 -13.80 -26.13
N GLU A 751 -30.56 -12.51 -26.34
CA GLU A 751 -30.79 -11.84 -27.62
C GLU A 751 -29.44 -11.39 -28.20
N VAL A 752 -29.19 -11.65 -29.48
CA VAL A 752 -28.00 -11.14 -30.19
C VAL A 752 -28.31 -9.72 -30.66
N LEU A 753 -27.62 -8.74 -30.10
CA LEU A 753 -27.79 -7.33 -30.47
C LEU A 753 -26.99 -6.96 -31.72
N SER A 754 -25.78 -7.52 -31.85
CA SER A 754 -24.89 -7.31 -32.99
C SER A 754 -23.88 -8.44 -33.10
N LYS A 755 -23.44 -8.76 -34.33
CA LYS A 755 -22.43 -9.77 -34.62
C LYS A 755 -21.57 -9.32 -35.80
N SER A 756 -20.25 -9.48 -35.68
CA SER A 756 -19.25 -9.29 -36.73
C SER A 756 -18.32 -10.51 -36.79
N ALA A 757 -17.28 -10.44 -37.62
CA ALA A 757 -16.25 -11.48 -37.68
C ALA A 757 -15.34 -11.52 -36.44
N ARG A 758 -15.37 -10.49 -35.59
CA ARG A 758 -14.48 -10.36 -34.42
C ARG A 758 -15.18 -10.06 -33.11
N GLN A 759 -16.50 -9.84 -33.13
CA GLN A 759 -17.25 -9.50 -31.93
C GLN A 759 -18.70 -9.95 -32.02
N ILE A 760 -19.26 -10.34 -30.87
CA ILE A 760 -20.70 -10.52 -30.65
C ILE A 760 -21.12 -9.74 -29.41
N SER A 761 -22.30 -9.10 -29.46
CA SER A 761 -22.93 -8.44 -28.33
C SER A 761 -24.28 -9.08 -28.06
N LEU A 762 -24.54 -9.39 -26.79
CA LEU A 762 -25.71 -10.10 -26.31
C LEU A 762 -26.41 -9.29 -25.22
N GLN A 763 -27.74 -9.37 -25.19
CA GLN A 763 -28.56 -8.97 -24.06
C GLN A 763 -29.11 -10.21 -23.36
N ARG A 764 -29.04 -10.21 -22.04
CA ARG A 764 -29.57 -11.26 -21.17
C ARG A 764 -30.72 -10.69 -20.35
N ARG A 765 -31.77 -11.47 -20.18
CA ARG A 765 -32.90 -11.14 -19.30
C ARG A 765 -33.28 -12.33 -18.42
N LEU A 766 -33.28 -12.10 -17.11
CA LEU A 766 -33.67 -13.01 -16.03
C LEU A 766 -34.81 -12.31 -15.27
N ASP A 767 -36.06 -12.70 -15.50
CA ASP A 767 -37.24 -11.98 -15.02
C ASP A 767 -37.18 -10.47 -15.39
N ASP A 768 -37.10 -9.58 -14.38
CA ASP A 768 -36.95 -8.14 -14.55
C ASP A 768 -35.48 -7.67 -14.61
N THR A 769 -34.53 -8.55 -14.29
CA THR A 769 -33.09 -8.27 -14.32
C THR A 769 -32.57 -8.35 -15.75
N ARG A 770 -31.79 -7.35 -16.17
CA ARG A 770 -31.15 -7.28 -17.48
C ARG A 770 -29.66 -7.01 -17.35
N TYR A 771 -28.86 -7.65 -18.20
CA TYR A 771 -27.42 -7.39 -18.31
C TYR A 771 -26.94 -7.69 -19.73
N PHE A 772 -25.71 -7.29 -20.02
CA PHE A 772 -25.11 -7.37 -21.35
C PHE A 772 -23.80 -8.14 -21.33
N VAL A 773 -23.54 -8.83 -22.43
CA VAL A 773 -22.29 -9.57 -22.65
C VAL A 773 -21.72 -9.17 -24.00
N ALA A 774 -20.42 -8.84 -24.05
CA ALA A 774 -19.70 -8.65 -25.29
C ALA A 774 -18.52 -9.61 -25.32
N ALA A 775 -18.42 -10.43 -26.37
CA ALA A 775 -17.26 -11.27 -26.60
C ALA A 775 -16.54 -10.83 -27.87
N ALA A 776 -15.23 -10.63 -27.80
CA ALA A 776 -14.42 -10.19 -28.93
C ALA A 776 -13.12 -11.00 -29.04
N SER A 777 -12.57 -11.09 -30.25
CA SER A 777 -11.30 -11.71 -30.55
C SER A 777 -10.43 -10.78 -31.40
N ASP A 778 -9.11 -10.87 -31.24
CA ASP A 778 -8.16 -10.08 -32.03
C ASP A 778 -8.15 -10.53 -33.49
N GLU A 779 -8.32 -11.84 -33.69
CA GLU A 779 -8.43 -12.51 -34.98
C GLU A 779 -9.88 -12.76 -35.38
N ASP A 780 -10.10 -13.11 -36.64
CA ASP A 780 -11.42 -13.50 -37.13
C ASP A 780 -11.89 -14.82 -36.49
N ALA A 781 -13.09 -14.81 -35.93
CA ALA A 781 -13.72 -15.94 -35.27
C ALA A 781 -15.14 -16.21 -35.79
N SER A 782 -15.62 -17.44 -35.61
CA SER A 782 -17.05 -17.76 -35.70
C SER A 782 -17.70 -17.62 -34.32
N PHE A 783 -18.96 -17.16 -34.30
CA PHE A 783 -19.79 -17.05 -33.10
C PHE A 783 -21.10 -17.80 -33.34
N ASP A 784 -21.11 -19.10 -33.10
CA ASP A 784 -22.18 -20.01 -33.51
C ASP A 784 -23.14 -20.30 -32.37
N SER A 785 -24.45 -20.21 -32.61
CA SER A 785 -25.45 -20.66 -31.63
C SER A 785 -25.48 -22.18 -31.61
N VAL A 786 -25.06 -22.80 -30.51
CA VAL A 786 -24.91 -24.27 -30.39
C VAL A 786 -25.93 -24.92 -29.45
N GLY A 787 -26.85 -24.12 -28.91
CA GLY A 787 -27.95 -24.55 -28.06
C GLY A 787 -28.65 -23.36 -27.41
N PRO A 788 -29.69 -23.60 -26.60
CA PRO A 788 -30.31 -22.53 -25.81
C PRO A 788 -29.25 -21.78 -24.99
N HIS A 789 -29.24 -20.46 -25.13
CA HIS A 789 -28.35 -19.57 -24.37
C HIS A 789 -26.86 -19.96 -24.43
N SER A 790 -26.41 -20.54 -25.54
CA SER A 790 -25.06 -21.04 -25.71
C SER A 790 -24.46 -20.57 -27.03
N ILE A 791 -23.37 -19.81 -26.94
CA ILE A 791 -22.59 -19.34 -28.09
C ILE A 791 -21.24 -20.02 -28.08
N ARG A 792 -20.86 -20.63 -29.19
CA ARG A 792 -19.52 -21.18 -29.40
C ARG A 792 -18.66 -20.23 -30.20
N VAL A 793 -17.48 -19.95 -29.68
CA VAL A 793 -16.44 -19.13 -30.32
C VAL A 793 -15.37 -20.06 -30.87
N ARG A 794 -14.99 -19.89 -32.15
CA ARG A 794 -13.90 -20.65 -32.78
C ARG A 794 -13.01 -19.74 -33.62
N PRO A 795 -11.67 -19.94 -33.59
CA PRO A 795 -10.78 -19.26 -34.53
C PRO A 795 -11.10 -19.72 -35.97
N LYS A 796 -10.95 -18.81 -36.95
CA LYS A 796 -11.02 -19.18 -38.37
C LYS A 796 -9.70 -19.75 -38.89
N ASP A 797 -8.58 -19.25 -38.38
CA ASP A 797 -7.24 -19.70 -38.76
C ASP A 797 -6.74 -20.84 -37.88
N ARG A 798 -5.78 -21.64 -38.40
CA ARG A 798 -5.45 -22.98 -37.90
C ARG A 798 -4.18 -23.07 -37.04
N ASP A 799 -3.27 -22.10 -37.13
CA ASP A 799 -1.95 -22.16 -36.51
C ASP A 799 -1.75 -20.99 -35.54
N GLY A 800 -1.38 -21.27 -34.28
CA GLY A 800 -0.87 -20.24 -33.37
C GLY A 800 -1.67 -20.05 -32.08
N VAL A 801 -1.93 -18.78 -31.74
CA VAL A 801 -2.47 -18.32 -30.46
C VAL A 801 -3.84 -17.69 -30.70
N PHE A 802 -4.89 -18.27 -30.13
CA PHE A 802 -6.24 -17.69 -30.20
C PHE A 802 -6.55 -16.92 -28.92
N SER A 803 -6.69 -15.60 -29.04
CA SER A 803 -7.03 -14.71 -27.93
C SER A 803 -8.45 -14.16 -28.06
N PHE A 804 -9.20 -14.19 -26.96
CA PHE A 804 -10.53 -13.60 -26.88
C PHE A 804 -10.82 -13.04 -25.49
N SER A 805 -11.76 -12.11 -25.43
CA SER A 805 -12.20 -11.46 -24.20
C SER A 805 -13.72 -11.52 -24.08
N VAL A 806 -14.23 -11.61 -22.86
CA VAL A 806 -15.66 -11.64 -22.53
C VAL A 806 -15.95 -10.60 -21.46
N LEU A 807 -16.58 -9.49 -21.86
CA LEU A 807 -17.05 -8.42 -20.98
C LEU A 807 -18.47 -8.74 -20.50
N PHE A 808 -18.68 -8.67 -19.18
CA PHE A 808 -19.99 -8.64 -18.55
C PHE A 808 -20.28 -7.22 -18.05
N SER A 809 -21.52 -6.75 -18.21
CA SER A 809 -21.87 -5.38 -17.81
C SER A 809 -23.35 -5.23 -17.47
N ALA A 810 -23.66 -4.39 -16.48
CA ALA A 810 -25.03 -4.00 -16.17
C ALA A 810 -25.66 -3.13 -17.27
N GLU A 811 -24.84 -2.33 -17.95
CA GLU A 811 -25.25 -1.43 -19.03
C GLU A 811 -24.61 -1.83 -20.37
N ARG A 812 -25.25 -1.47 -21.47
CA ARG A 812 -24.76 -1.82 -22.81
C ARG A 812 -23.44 -1.11 -23.11
N HIS A 813 -22.37 -1.88 -23.29
CA HIS A 813 -21.09 -1.35 -23.74
C HIS A 813 -21.11 -1.00 -25.24
N GLN A 814 -20.66 0.21 -25.58
CA GLN A 814 -20.68 0.72 -26.97
C GLN A 814 -19.29 0.86 -27.59
N GLN A 815 -18.22 0.87 -26.80
CA GLN A 815 -16.86 1.01 -27.30
C GLN A 815 -16.31 -0.35 -27.76
N PRO A 816 -15.32 -0.38 -28.67
CA PRO A 816 -14.56 -1.59 -28.96
C PRO A 816 -13.86 -2.10 -27.69
N LEU A 817 -13.79 -3.42 -27.52
CA LEU A 817 -13.00 -4.02 -26.45
C LEU A 817 -11.50 -3.87 -26.76
N PRO A 818 -10.65 -3.75 -25.72
CA PRO A 818 -9.20 -3.67 -25.91
C PRO A 818 -8.64 -4.96 -26.52
N SER A 819 -7.48 -4.86 -27.18
CA SER A 819 -6.78 -6.02 -27.74
C SER A 819 -6.22 -6.93 -26.65
N ALA A 820 -5.74 -8.12 -27.02
CA ALA A 820 -5.06 -9.02 -26.10
C ALA A 820 -3.79 -8.39 -25.50
N SER A 821 -2.98 -7.72 -26.34
CA SER A 821 -1.76 -7.04 -25.90
C SER A 821 -2.07 -5.93 -24.90
N ASP A 822 -3.03 -5.04 -25.22
CA ASP A 822 -3.41 -3.94 -24.32
C ASP A 822 -3.96 -4.47 -23.00
N THR A 823 -4.70 -5.58 -23.05
CA THR A 823 -5.26 -6.23 -21.86
C THR A 823 -4.16 -6.84 -20.99
N HIS A 824 -3.20 -7.56 -21.59
CA HIS A 824 -2.05 -8.12 -20.88
C HIS A 824 -1.25 -7.02 -20.18
N ASP A 825 -0.93 -5.93 -20.89
CA ASP A 825 -0.17 -4.81 -20.34
C ASP A 825 -0.92 -4.13 -19.19
N ALA A 826 -2.24 -3.93 -19.33
CA ALA A 826 -3.07 -3.35 -18.28
C ALA A 826 -3.13 -4.23 -17.03
N VAL A 827 -3.29 -5.55 -17.19
CA VAL A 827 -3.35 -6.52 -16.10
C VAL A 827 -2.02 -6.60 -15.36
N THR A 828 -0.91 -6.80 -16.08
CA THR A 828 0.43 -6.86 -15.50
C THR A 828 0.78 -5.56 -14.79
N THR A 829 0.47 -4.41 -15.39
CA THR A 829 0.69 -3.09 -14.76
C THR A 829 -0.12 -2.94 -13.46
N HIS A 830 -1.38 -3.38 -13.46
CA HIS A 830 -2.22 -3.32 -12.26
C HIS A 830 -1.65 -4.16 -11.11
N TRP A 831 -1.29 -5.42 -11.35
CA TRP A 831 -0.80 -6.30 -10.30
C TRP A 831 0.61 -5.94 -9.83
N ASN A 832 1.50 -5.55 -10.73
CA ASN A 832 2.78 -4.96 -10.36
C ASN A 832 2.58 -3.72 -9.47
N SER A 833 1.63 -2.85 -9.82
CA SER A 833 1.28 -1.69 -8.99
C SER A 833 0.75 -2.12 -7.62
N TYR A 834 -0.17 -3.09 -7.55
CA TYR A 834 -0.73 -3.62 -6.30
C TYR A 834 0.35 -4.13 -5.34
N TRP A 835 1.31 -4.91 -5.82
CA TRP A 835 2.39 -5.43 -4.97
C TRP A 835 3.41 -4.37 -4.58
N ASN A 836 3.74 -3.46 -5.49
CA ASN A 836 4.73 -2.40 -5.24
C ASN A 836 4.21 -1.20 -4.44
N ASN A 837 2.89 -1.03 -4.36
CA ASN A 837 2.25 0.05 -3.63
C ASN A 837 1.48 -0.53 -2.43
N GLY A 838 1.70 0.05 -1.25
CA GLY A 838 1.18 -0.49 0.01
C GLY A 838 2.16 -1.44 0.72
N GLY A 839 1.61 -2.19 1.66
CA GLY A 839 2.31 -3.01 2.63
C GLY A 839 2.80 -4.34 2.08
N VAL A 840 3.96 -4.79 2.56
CA VAL A 840 4.50 -6.14 2.33
C VAL A 840 5.27 -6.59 3.58
N ILE A 841 5.32 -7.91 3.80
CA ILE A 841 6.09 -8.52 4.88
C ILE A 841 6.87 -9.69 4.29
N ASP A 842 8.17 -9.72 4.57
CA ASP A 842 9.11 -10.71 4.09
C ASP A 842 9.71 -11.48 5.28
N PHE A 843 9.61 -12.81 5.23
CA PHE A 843 10.09 -13.71 6.26
C PHE A 843 11.43 -14.39 5.89
N SER A 844 12.04 -14.00 4.76
CA SER A 844 13.29 -14.56 4.26
C SER A 844 14.42 -14.46 5.29
N GLY A 845 15.15 -15.57 5.44
CA GLY A 845 16.21 -15.71 6.43
C GLY A 845 15.73 -16.08 7.84
N SER A 846 14.42 -16.23 8.06
CA SER A 846 13.91 -16.88 9.28
C SER A 846 14.32 -18.36 9.30
N THR A 847 14.80 -18.84 10.44
CA THR A 847 15.17 -20.24 10.66
C THR A 847 14.05 -21.04 11.35
N ASP A 848 13.04 -20.36 11.91
CA ASP A 848 11.86 -21.03 12.45
C ASP A 848 11.06 -21.70 11.31
N PRO A 849 10.77 -23.01 11.38
CA PRO A 849 10.07 -23.73 10.31
C PRO A 849 8.64 -23.22 10.07
N ARG A 850 8.05 -22.50 11.03
CA ARG A 850 6.72 -21.89 10.93
C ARG A 850 6.68 -20.72 9.94
N ALA A 851 7.81 -20.05 9.70
CA ALA A 851 7.86 -18.78 8.96
C ALA A 851 7.41 -18.91 7.49
N LYS A 852 7.83 -19.98 6.80
CA LYS A 852 7.47 -20.20 5.39
C LYS A 852 5.96 -20.36 5.19
N GLU A 853 5.30 -21.08 6.08
CA GLU A 853 3.85 -21.27 5.98
C GLU A 853 3.09 -19.98 6.30
N LEU A 854 3.54 -19.20 7.29
CA LEU A 854 2.92 -17.91 7.58
C LEU A 854 3.08 -16.94 6.39
N GLU A 855 4.27 -16.88 5.78
CA GLU A 855 4.50 -16.07 4.58
C GLU A 855 3.55 -16.45 3.44
N ARG A 856 3.42 -17.75 3.15
CA ARG A 856 2.50 -18.26 2.12
C ARG A 856 1.08 -17.80 2.38
N ARG A 857 0.58 -17.94 3.62
CA ARG A 857 -0.78 -17.51 4.00
C ARG A 857 -0.96 -16.01 3.82
N VAL A 858 0.03 -15.20 4.20
CA VAL A 858 0.00 -13.74 4.09
C VAL A 858 -0.04 -13.30 2.62
N VAL A 859 0.85 -13.82 1.76
CA VAL A 859 0.90 -13.43 0.34
C VAL A 859 -0.37 -13.86 -0.39
N LEU A 860 -0.83 -15.10 -0.23
CA LEU A 860 -2.06 -15.58 -0.86
C LEU A 860 -3.30 -14.81 -0.38
N SER A 861 -3.37 -14.49 0.92
CA SER A 861 -4.49 -13.71 1.45
C SER A 861 -4.53 -12.30 0.88
N GLN A 862 -3.39 -11.63 0.67
CA GLN A 862 -3.35 -10.33 0.01
C GLN A 862 -3.95 -10.39 -1.40
N TYR A 863 -3.61 -11.41 -2.18
CA TYR A 863 -4.20 -11.59 -3.51
C TYR A 863 -5.70 -11.86 -3.43
N LEU A 864 -6.12 -12.85 -2.64
CA LEU A 864 -7.53 -13.24 -2.52
C LEU A 864 -8.43 -12.09 -2.03
N MET A 865 -7.95 -11.25 -1.11
CA MET A 865 -8.72 -10.11 -0.62
C MET A 865 -8.85 -9.01 -1.68
N ALA A 866 -7.85 -8.79 -2.53
CA ALA A 866 -7.98 -7.86 -3.66
C ALA A 866 -9.11 -8.28 -4.63
N LEU A 867 -9.32 -9.59 -4.81
CA LEU A 867 -10.40 -10.11 -5.66
C LEU A 867 -11.77 -10.06 -4.98
N ASN A 868 -11.83 -10.35 -3.67
CA ASN A 868 -13.07 -10.67 -2.98
C ASN A 868 -13.54 -9.62 -1.96
N GLY A 869 -12.62 -8.81 -1.43
CA GLY A 869 -12.85 -7.82 -0.37
C GLY A 869 -12.76 -6.36 -0.84
N ALA A 870 -12.19 -6.09 -2.02
CA ALA A 870 -11.96 -4.74 -2.53
C ALA A 870 -13.07 -4.20 -3.45
N GLY A 871 -14.32 -4.64 -3.27
CA GLY A 871 -15.44 -4.29 -4.15
C GLY A 871 -16.11 -2.95 -3.84
N THR A 872 -17.03 -2.54 -4.73
CA THR A 872 -17.86 -1.32 -4.54
C THR A 872 -18.98 -1.48 -3.51
N LEU A 873 -19.20 -2.71 -3.03
CA LEU A 873 -20.17 -3.05 -1.99
C LEU A 873 -19.44 -3.76 -0.86
N PRO A 874 -19.97 -3.71 0.38
CA PRO A 874 -19.46 -4.54 1.46
C PRO A 874 -19.37 -6.02 1.00
N PRO A 875 -18.31 -6.75 1.33
CA PRO A 875 -18.18 -8.15 0.94
C PRO A 875 -19.13 -9.06 1.74
N GLN A 876 -19.55 -10.16 1.12
CA GLN A 876 -20.20 -11.29 1.80
C GLN A 876 -19.13 -12.32 2.23
N GLU A 877 -19.49 -13.26 3.11
CA GLU A 877 -18.52 -14.16 3.78
C GLU A 877 -17.63 -14.95 2.80
N GLU A 878 -18.16 -15.31 1.64
CA GLU A 878 -17.47 -16.05 0.57
C GLU A 878 -17.09 -15.16 -0.62
N GLY A 879 -17.12 -13.82 -0.47
CA GLY A 879 -16.68 -12.87 -1.49
C GLY A 879 -17.44 -12.96 -2.81
N LEU A 880 -16.72 -13.25 -3.90
CA LEU A 880 -17.26 -13.50 -5.25
C LEU A 880 -17.07 -14.96 -5.67
N PHE A 881 -16.73 -15.84 -4.73
CA PHE A 881 -16.47 -17.27 -4.99
C PHE A 881 -17.78 -18.06 -5.13
N SER A 882 -18.66 -17.96 -4.12
CA SER A 882 -19.95 -18.65 -4.07
C SER A 882 -20.95 -17.85 -3.23
N ASN A 883 -22.22 -18.24 -3.24
CA ASN A 883 -23.21 -17.61 -2.37
C ASN A 883 -23.26 -18.27 -0.98
N SER A 884 -22.87 -17.50 0.05
CA SER A 884 -23.37 -17.70 1.40
C SER A 884 -24.54 -16.76 1.66
N TRP A 885 -25.56 -17.20 2.40
CA TRP A 885 -26.67 -16.33 2.82
C TRP A 885 -27.31 -15.53 1.68
N ASN A 886 -27.54 -16.17 0.53
CA ASN A 886 -28.11 -15.58 -0.68
C ASN A 886 -27.21 -14.49 -1.32
N GLY A 887 -25.90 -14.51 -1.01
CA GLY A 887 -24.90 -13.56 -1.50
C GLY A 887 -24.94 -12.18 -0.81
N LYS A 888 -25.70 -12.06 0.29
CA LYS A 888 -25.87 -10.82 1.05
C LYS A 888 -24.72 -10.54 2.02
N PHE A 889 -24.50 -9.26 2.30
CA PHE A 889 -23.42 -8.80 3.17
C PHE A 889 -23.75 -9.07 4.62
N HIS A 890 -22.73 -9.44 5.39
CA HIS A 890 -22.76 -9.48 6.85
C HIS A 890 -21.93 -8.30 7.34
N MET A 891 -22.61 -7.23 7.76
CA MET A 891 -21.97 -5.94 8.06
C MET A 891 -21.03 -6.00 9.27
N GLU A 892 -21.20 -6.98 10.13
CA GLU A 892 -20.29 -7.31 11.21
C GLU A 892 -18.96 -7.91 10.71
N MET A 893 -18.93 -8.50 9.51
CA MET A 893 -17.72 -9.05 8.90
C MET A 893 -16.94 -8.02 8.08
N HIS A 894 -17.51 -6.84 7.81
CA HIS A 894 -16.89 -5.86 6.92
C HIS A 894 -15.45 -5.46 7.35
N PRO A 895 -15.15 -5.18 8.63
CA PRO A 895 -13.77 -4.93 9.06
C PRO A 895 -12.84 -6.14 8.85
N TRP A 896 -13.33 -7.36 9.10
CA TRP A 896 -12.57 -8.59 8.93
C TRP A 896 -12.21 -8.87 7.47
N HIS A 897 -12.98 -8.33 6.52
CA HIS A 897 -12.63 -8.40 5.10
C HIS A 897 -11.75 -7.25 4.62
N ALA A 898 -11.97 -6.01 5.09
CA ALA A 898 -11.49 -4.82 4.38
C ALA A 898 -10.64 -3.86 5.24
N ALA A 899 -10.69 -3.93 6.58
CA ALA A 899 -9.93 -2.99 7.42
C ALA A 899 -8.41 -3.09 7.19
N HIS A 900 -7.92 -4.28 6.86
CA HIS A 900 -6.51 -4.49 6.55
C HIS A 900 -6.04 -3.67 5.35
N PHE A 901 -6.91 -3.28 4.39
CA PHE A 901 -6.44 -2.46 3.24
C PHE A 901 -5.85 -1.13 3.67
N ALA A 902 -6.49 -0.43 4.61
CA ALA A 902 -5.95 0.83 5.15
C ALA A 902 -4.66 0.59 5.96
N GLN A 903 -4.64 -0.47 6.78
CA GLN A 903 -3.45 -0.86 7.54
C GLN A 903 -2.27 -1.22 6.62
N TRP A 904 -2.55 -1.80 5.46
CA TRP A 904 -1.57 -2.18 4.46
C TRP A 904 -1.36 -1.08 3.39
N GLY A 905 -1.69 0.18 3.68
CA GLY A 905 -1.37 1.32 2.80
C GLY A 905 -2.06 1.28 1.43
N ARG A 906 -3.24 0.65 1.35
CA ARG A 906 -4.11 0.53 0.16
C ARG A 906 -5.53 1.04 0.48
N THR A 907 -5.60 2.16 1.20
CA THR A 907 -6.85 2.71 1.77
C THR A 907 -7.94 2.92 0.72
N GLU A 908 -7.58 3.22 -0.53
CA GLU A 908 -8.50 3.34 -1.66
C GLU A 908 -9.32 2.06 -1.90
N LEU A 909 -8.79 0.87 -1.59
CA LEU A 909 -9.52 -0.39 -1.74
C LEU A 909 -10.59 -0.57 -0.66
N LEU A 910 -10.33 -0.11 0.57
CA LEU A 910 -11.35 -0.02 1.63
C LEU A 910 -12.42 1.01 1.26
N GLU A 911 -12.03 2.16 0.72
CA GLU A 911 -12.98 3.22 0.38
C GLU A 911 -14.01 2.84 -0.68
N ARG A 912 -13.73 1.84 -1.53
CA ARG A 912 -14.67 1.40 -2.57
C ARG A 912 -16.03 0.97 -2.02
N SER A 913 -16.09 0.36 -0.84
CA SER A 913 -17.33 -0.11 -0.21
C SER A 913 -17.98 0.90 0.74
N MET A 914 -17.24 1.92 1.19
CA MET A 914 -17.72 2.93 2.14
C MET A 914 -18.92 3.77 1.64
N PRO A 915 -19.05 4.12 0.34
CA PRO A 915 -20.22 4.81 -0.19
C PRO A 915 -21.54 4.13 0.12
N TRP A 916 -21.56 2.80 0.31
CA TRP A 916 -22.77 2.09 0.67
C TRP A 916 -23.36 2.60 2.00
N TYR A 917 -22.53 2.87 3.02
CA TYR A 917 -23.02 3.42 4.29
C TYR A 917 -23.60 4.82 4.11
N GLN A 918 -22.93 5.68 3.32
CA GLN A 918 -23.40 7.04 3.07
C GLN A 918 -24.73 7.04 2.30
N GLN A 919 -24.87 6.18 1.29
CA GLN A 919 -26.11 6.01 0.52
C GLN A 919 -27.28 5.50 1.38
N HIS A 920 -27.00 4.68 2.39
CA HIS A 920 -28.00 4.06 3.26
C HIS A 920 -28.18 4.77 4.61
N LEU A 921 -27.50 5.90 4.82
CA LEU A 921 -27.60 6.68 6.04
C LEU A 921 -29.05 7.13 6.34
N PRO A 922 -29.87 7.58 5.36
CA PRO A 922 -31.27 7.92 5.62
C PRO A 922 -32.09 6.74 6.17
N GLN A 923 -31.89 5.54 5.63
CA GLN A 923 -32.58 4.31 6.07
C GLN A 923 -32.14 3.92 7.48
N ALA A 924 -30.85 4.00 7.78
CA ALA A 924 -30.31 3.73 9.11
C ALA A 924 -30.85 4.72 10.16
N LYS A 925 -30.99 6.00 9.80
CA LYS A 925 -31.60 7.03 10.66
C LYS A 925 -33.09 6.80 10.89
N ALA A 926 -33.83 6.47 9.83
CA ALA A 926 -35.24 6.13 9.93
C ALA A 926 -35.48 4.92 10.85
N ARG A 927 -34.58 3.93 10.81
CA ARG A 927 -34.61 2.78 11.71
C ARG A 927 -34.33 3.17 13.16
N ALA A 928 -33.32 3.98 13.44
CA ALA A 928 -33.08 4.46 14.81
C ALA A 928 -34.31 5.18 15.36
N ALA A 929 -34.88 6.09 14.57
CA ALA A 929 -36.06 6.85 14.93
C ALA A 929 -37.29 5.96 15.21
N SER A 930 -37.48 4.85 14.47
CA SER A 930 -38.61 3.92 14.72
C SER A 930 -38.51 3.18 16.06
N HIS A 931 -37.34 3.19 16.70
CA HIS A 931 -37.10 2.65 18.04
C HIS A 931 -36.96 3.74 19.11
N GLY A 932 -37.23 5.00 18.77
CA GLY A 932 -37.07 6.14 19.69
C GLY A 932 -35.60 6.48 19.98
N LEU A 933 -34.68 6.08 19.10
CA LEU A 933 -33.25 6.35 19.21
C LEU A 933 -32.84 7.47 18.23
N SER A 934 -31.70 8.10 18.51
CA SER A 934 -31.07 9.08 17.62
C SER A 934 -29.96 8.44 16.79
N GLY A 935 -29.52 9.11 15.73
CA GLY A 935 -28.40 8.63 14.91
C GLY A 935 -28.77 7.54 13.90
N ALA A 936 -27.80 6.74 13.48
CA ALA A 936 -27.92 5.77 12.40
C ALA A 936 -27.77 4.31 12.88
N TRP A 937 -28.84 3.51 12.82
CA TRP A 937 -28.85 2.08 13.17
C TRP A 937 -28.56 1.18 11.96
N TRP A 938 -27.39 0.55 11.95
CA TRP A 938 -26.90 -0.30 10.86
C TRP A 938 -27.38 -1.77 10.96
N PRO A 939 -27.95 -2.36 9.89
CA PRO A 939 -28.38 -3.76 9.89
C PRO A 939 -27.19 -4.75 9.86
N LYS A 940 -27.43 -6.02 10.24
CA LYS A 940 -26.45 -7.13 10.14
C LYS A 940 -26.39 -7.72 8.72
N MET A 941 -27.44 -8.44 8.32
CA MET A 941 -27.53 -9.14 7.03
C MET A 941 -28.37 -8.34 6.02
N VAL A 942 -27.73 -7.84 4.97
CA VAL A 942 -28.31 -6.81 4.09
C VAL A 942 -27.86 -6.96 2.63
N GLY A 943 -28.73 -6.58 1.70
CA GLY A 943 -28.39 -6.49 0.26
C GLY A 943 -28.00 -5.06 -0.17
N PRO A 944 -27.81 -4.83 -1.48
CA PRO A 944 -27.48 -3.50 -2.01
C PRO A 944 -28.54 -2.44 -1.72
N GLU A 945 -29.77 -2.85 -1.39
CA GLU A 945 -30.91 -1.99 -1.08
C GLU A 945 -30.99 -1.54 0.39
N GLY A 946 -30.10 -2.00 1.27
CA GLY A 946 -30.06 -1.58 2.67
C GLY A 946 -31.13 -2.20 3.57
N ARG A 947 -31.95 -3.12 3.07
CA ARG A 947 -33.02 -3.75 3.85
C ARG A 947 -32.52 -4.92 4.69
N GLU A 948 -32.82 -4.87 5.98
CA GLU A 948 -32.49 -5.97 6.89
C GLU A 948 -33.25 -7.26 6.55
N SER A 949 -32.55 -8.39 6.67
CA SER A 949 -33.13 -9.72 6.54
C SER A 949 -33.72 -10.21 7.87
N PRO A 950 -34.99 -10.67 7.91
CA PRO A 950 -35.59 -11.21 9.14
C PRO A 950 -34.81 -12.41 9.69
N SER A 951 -34.57 -12.47 10.99
CA SER A 951 -33.69 -13.48 11.61
C SER A 951 -33.94 -13.66 13.11
N THR A 952 -33.44 -14.75 13.68
CA THR A 952 -33.38 -14.96 15.13
C THR A 952 -32.34 -14.04 15.80
N ILE A 953 -31.29 -13.66 15.06
CA ILE A 953 -30.11 -12.93 15.57
C ILE A 953 -30.01 -11.48 15.06
N THR A 954 -30.12 -11.31 13.73
CA THR A 954 -29.86 -10.06 13.00
C THR A 954 -30.42 -8.79 13.65
N PRO A 955 -31.69 -8.74 14.12
CA PRO A 955 -32.29 -7.49 14.60
C PRO A 955 -31.72 -6.98 15.92
N PHE A 956 -30.99 -7.81 16.67
CA PHE A 956 -30.48 -7.49 18.01
C PHE A 956 -28.96 -7.46 18.10
N LEU A 957 -28.24 -7.83 17.05
CA LEU A 957 -26.78 -7.82 17.03
C LEU A 957 -26.28 -6.37 17.00
N MET A 958 -25.37 -6.02 17.92
CA MET A 958 -24.96 -4.62 18.15
C MET A 958 -23.48 -4.31 17.90
N TRP A 959 -22.61 -5.31 17.74
CA TRP A 959 -21.17 -5.07 17.59
C TRP A 959 -20.76 -4.44 16.26
N GLN A 960 -21.61 -4.50 15.22
CA GLN A 960 -21.37 -3.81 13.95
C GLN A 960 -21.63 -2.31 14.00
N GLN A 961 -22.32 -1.80 15.02
CA GLN A 961 -22.70 -0.39 15.06
C GLN A 961 -21.49 0.56 15.01
N PRO A 962 -20.37 0.31 15.72
CA PRO A 962 -19.21 1.20 15.65
C PRO A 962 -18.35 1.05 14.38
N HIS A 963 -18.60 0.06 13.51
CA HIS A 963 -17.77 -0.23 12.33
C HIS A 963 -17.53 0.97 11.41
N PRO A 964 -18.55 1.79 11.07
CA PRO A 964 -18.32 2.96 10.22
C PRO A 964 -17.34 3.98 10.83
N ILE A 965 -17.34 4.12 12.17
CA ILE A 965 -16.39 4.99 12.88
C ILE A 965 -14.99 4.39 12.82
N PHE A 966 -14.85 3.09 13.10
CA PHE A 966 -13.56 2.40 13.04
C PHE A 966 -12.92 2.47 11.65
N LEU A 967 -13.69 2.16 10.60
CA LEU A 967 -13.22 2.21 9.21
C LEU A 967 -12.89 3.64 8.77
N ALA A 968 -13.72 4.63 9.13
CA ALA A 968 -13.43 6.04 8.84
C ALA A 968 -12.17 6.54 9.57
N GLU A 969 -11.93 6.10 10.82
CA GLU A 969 -10.71 6.44 11.54
C GLU A 969 -9.47 5.84 10.88
N LEU A 970 -9.53 4.60 10.38
CA LEU A 970 -8.42 4.02 9.61
C LEU A 970 -8.12 4.83 8.34
N ILE A 971 -9.16 5.28 7.62
CA ILE A 971 -9.00 6.14 6.44
C ILE A 971 -8.39 7.50 6.82
N TYR A 972 -8.87 8.13 7.89
CA TYR A 972 -8.31 9.39 8.38
C TYR A 972 -6.86 9.25 8.84
N ARG A 973 -6.48 8.15 9.49
CA ARG A 973 -5.10 7.93 9.95
C ARG A 973 -4.12 7.83 8.79
N ASP A 974 -4.55 7.27 7.66
CA ASP A 974 -3.76 7.26 6.43
C ASP A 974 -3.77 8.63 5.71
N ARG A 975 -4.91 9.33 5.73
CA ARG A 975 -5.09 10.67 5.11
C ARG A 975 -5.60 11.71 6.12
N PRO A 976 -4.74 12.23 7.02
CA PRO A 976 -5.15 13.12 8.11
C PRO A 976 -5.33 14.56 7.64
N ASN A 977 -6.36 14.79 6.83
CA ASN A 977 -6.64 16.08 6.20
C ASN A 977 -8.12 16.51 6.37
N PRO A 978 -8.43 17.80 6.15
CA PRO A 978 -9.79 18.32 6.27
C PRO A 978 -10.79 17.70 5.29
N VAL A 979 -10.34 17.24 4.11
CA VAL A 979 -11.21 16.64 3.08
C VAL A 979 -11.76 15.31 3.59
N THR A 980 -10.90 14.44 4.15
CA THR A 980 -11.31 13.16 4.74
C THR A 980 -12.28 13.37 5.90
N LEU A 981 -11.99 14.33 6.79
CA LEU A 981 -12.88 14.65 7.91
C LEU A 981 -14.25 15.12 7.41
N ALA A 982 -14.29 15.99 6.40
CA ALA A 982 -15.55 16.48 5.84
C ALA A 982 -16.38 15.37 5.18
N GLN A 983 -15.72 14.47 4.44
CA GLN A 983 -16.38 13.37 3.72
C GLN A 983 -17.12 12.40 4.64
N TYR A 984 -16.53 12.06 5.78
CA TYR A 984 -17.08 11.05 6.71
C TYR A 984 -17.71 11.64 7.97
N ARG A 985 -17.68 12.96 8.15
CA ARG A 985 -18.21 13.65 9.34
C ARG A 985 -19.62 13.19 9.70
N GLU A 986 -20.55 13.23 8.74
CA GLU A 986 -21.96 12.90 9.00
C GLU A 986 -22.11 11.44 9.42
N LEU A 987 -21.43 10.54 8.70
CA LEU A 987 -21.41 9.11 9.01
C LEU A 987 -20.90 8.84 10.45
N VAL A 988 -19.80 9.47 10.84
CA VAL A 988 -19.21 9.33 12.18
C VAL A 988 -20.15 9.87 13.26
N PHE A 989 -20.73 11.06 13.05
CA PHE A 989 -21.56 11.72 14.06
C PHE A 989 -22.90 11.00 14.25
N GLU A 990 -23.58 10.64 13.16
CA GLU A 990 -24.86 9.91 13.24
C GLU A 990 -24.66 8.51 13.82
N THR A 991 -23.54 7.84 13.52
CA THR A 991 -23.22 6.57 14.18
C THR A 991 -22.98 6.77 15.68
N ALA A 992 -22.25 7.81 16.09
CA ALA A 992 -22.01 8.12 17.50
C ALA A 992 -23.30 8.48 18.27
N ASP A 993 -24.24 9.19 17.62
CA ASP A 993 -25.56 9.49 18.20
C ASP A 993 -26.37 8.21 18.46
N LEU A 994 -26.24 7.17 17.62
CA LEU A 994 -26.81 5.86 17.92
C LEU A 994 -26.15 5.24 19.15
N LEU A 995 -24.81 5.20 19.19
CA LEU A 995 -24.10 4.58 20.32
C LEU A 995 -24.47 5.23 21.66
N ALA A 996 -24.61 6.56 21.67
CA ALA A 996 -25.01 7.32 22.85
C ALA A 996 -26.48 7.10 23.23
N SER A 997 -27.40 7.09 22.27
CA SER A 997 -28.84 6.96 22.56
C SER A 997 -29.30 5.52 22.82
N PHE A 998 -28.59 4.52 22.28
CA PHE A 998 -28.89 3.11 22.54
C PHE A 998 -28.56 2.70 23.99
N ALA A 999 -27.47 3.25 24.54
CA ALA A 999 -27.13 3.04 25.94
C ALA A 999 -28.17 3.72 26.84
N HIS A 1000 -28.81 2.97 27.74
CA HIS A 1000 -29.84 3.51 28.62
C HIS A 1000 -29.29 3.72 30.03
N TYR A 1001 -29.69 4.81 30.66
CA TYR A 1001 -29.24 5.13 32.01
C TYR A 1001 -30.05 4.35 33.04
N ASP A 1002 -29.37 3.59 33.89
CA ASP A 1002 -29.94 2.93 35.06
C ASP A 1002 -29.69 3.77 36.31
N GLU A 1003 -30.74 4.42 36.80
CA GLU A 1003 -30.70 5.27 38.00
C GLU A 1003 -30.27 4.51 39.26
N LYS A 1004 -30.54 3.19 39.33
CA LYS A 1004 -30.22 2.39 40.52
C LYS A 1004 -28.72 2.14 40.67
N THR A 1005 -28.02 1.97 39.55
CA THR A 1005 -26.58 1.67 39.52
C THR A 1005 -25.73 2.85 39.05
N ASP A 1006 -26.36 4.01 38.81
CA ASP A 1006 -25.76 5.26 38.33
C ASP A 1006 -24.83 5.09 37.12
N ARG A 1007 -25.27 4.29 36.14
CA ARG A 1007 -24.48 3.98 34.94
C ARG A 1007 -25.34 3.75 33.71
N TYR A 1008 -24.73 3.84 32.54
CA TYR A 1008 -25.35 3.46 31.28
C TYR A 1008 -25.14 1.97 31.00
N VAL A 1009 -26.21 1.28 30.62
CA VAL A 1009 -26.28 -0.16 30.35
C VAL A 1009 -26.61 -0.40 28.88
N LEU A 1010 -25.92 -1.35 28.26
CA LEU A 1010 -26.19 -1.81 26.89
C LEU A 1010 -27.11 -3.03 26.91
N GLY A 1011 -28.23 -2.99 26.19
CA GLY A 1011 -29.27 -4.03 26.20
C GLY A 1011 -30.08 -4.06 27.52
N PRO A 1012 -31.03 -5.01 27.68
CA PRO A 1012 -31.70 -5.74 26.60
C PRO A 1012 -32.70 -4.85 25.83
N PRO A 1013 -33.11 -5.23 24.60
CA PRO A 1013 -32.65 -6.41 23.88
C PRO A 1013 -31.28 -6.21 23.24
N LEU A 1014 -30.44 -7.22 23.28
CA LEU A 1014 -29.11 -7.21 22.66
C LEU A 1014 -28.61 -8.65 22.45
N ILE A 1015 -27.98 -8.92 21.31
CA ILE A 1015 -27.15 -10.10 21.10
C ILE A 1015 -25.70 -9.64 20.96
N PRO A 1016 -24.76 -10.21 21.73
CA PRO A 1016 -23.36 -9.88 21.62
C PRO A 1016 -22.72 -10.61 20.43
N ALA A 1017 -21.49 -10.25 20.09
CA ALA A 1017 -20.71 -10.90 19.04
C ALA A 1017 -20.56 -12.42 19.22
N GLN A 1018 -20.70 -12.95 20.45
CA GLN A 1018 -20.67 -14.40 20.70
C GLN A 1018 -21.96 -15.13 20.28
N GLU A 1019 -23.06 -14.44 19.93
CA GLU A 1019 -24.31 -14.98 19.36
C GLU A 1019 -25.07 -16.10 20.12
N VAL A 1020 -24.55 -16.60 21.25
CA VAL A 1020 -25.16 -17.70 22.04
C VAL A 1020 -26.11 -17.25 23.15
N PHE A 1021 -26.14 -15.96 23.49
CA PHE A 1021 -26.92 -15.46 24.62
C PHE A 1021 -28.32 -14.97 24.20
N PRO A 1022 -29.35 -15.20 25.03
CA PRO A 1022 -30.72 -14.83 24.70
C PRO A 1022 -30.90 -13.29 24.61
N PRO A 1023 -31.51 -12.77 23.53
CA PRO A 1023 -31.56 -11.33 23.25
C PRO A 1023 -32.25 -10.51 24.34
N LEU A 1024 -33.31 -11.05 24.95
CA LEU A 1024 -34.20 -10.28 25.82
C LEU A 1024 -33.69 -10.13 27.26
N THR A 1025 -32.61 -10.82 27.63
CA THR A 1025 -32.05 -10.76 29.00
C THR A 1025 -30.58 -10.38 29.02
N THR A 1026 -29.94 -10.29 27.85
CA THR A 1026 -28.50 -10.01 27.76
C THR A 1026 -28.23 -8.53 27.89
N PHE A 1027 -27.28 -8.17 28.76
CA PHE A 1027 -26.80 -6.81 28.91
C PHE A 1027 -25.30 -6.74 29.20
N ASN A 1028 -24.72 -5.57 28.90
CA ASN A 1028 -23.31 -5.22 29.12
C ASN A 1028 -22.30 -6.28 28.65
N PRO A 1029 -22.24 -6.59 27.34
CA PRO A 1029 -21.14 -7.39 26.81
C PRO A 1029 -19.79 -6.67 26.89
N THR A 1030 -18.72 -7.39 27.22
CA THR A 1030 -17.38 -6.79 27.38
C THR A 1030 -16.87 -6.12 26.10
N PHE A 1031 -17.01 -6.78 24.96
CA PHE A 1031 -16.48 -6.25 23.70
C PHE A 1031 -17.24 -5.02 23.23
N GLU A 1032 -18.57 -5.09 23.24
CA GLU A 1032 -19.46 -4.00 22.83
C GLU A 1032 -19.34 -2.78 23.74
N LEU A 1033 -19.17 -2.97 25.06
CA LEU A 1033 -18.90 -1.85 25.97
C LEU A 1033 -17.62 -1.10 25.59
N GLU A 1034 -16.53 -1.82 25.34
CA GLU A 1034 -15.28 -1.20 24.92
C GLU A 1034 -15.39 -0.60 23.51
N TYR A 1035 -16.13 -1.23 22.60
CA TYR A 1035 -16.30 -0.72 21.23
C TYR A 1035 -17.17 0.53 21.18
N PHE A 1036 -18.23 0.61 21.99
CA PHE A 1036 -19.04 1.82 22.15
C PHE A 1036 -18.20 2.95 22.74
N ARG A 1037 -17.36 2.64 23.74
CA ARG A 1037 -16.42 3.62 24.30
C ARG A 1037 -15.44 4.13 23.24
N PHE A 1038 -14.82 3.22 22.48
CA PHE A 1038 -13.92 3.57 21.39
C PHE A 1038 -14.64 4.44 20.33
N GLY A 1039 -15.84 4.06 19.90
CA GLY A 1039 -16.62 4.78 18.90
C GLY A 1039 -16.94 6.21 19.34
N LEU A 1040 -17.46 6.38 20.56
CA LEU A 1040 -17.79 7.70 21.12
C LEU A 1040 -16.54 8.57 21.33
N ALA A 1041 -15.45 8.00 21.87
CA ALA A 1041 -14.20 8.74 22.08
C ALA A 1041 -13.55 9.18 20.75
N THR A 1042 -13.60 8.31 19.75
CA THR A 1042 -13.12 8.61 18.39
C THR A 1042 -13.97 9.70 17.76
N ALA A 1043 -15.30 9.65 17.88
CA ALA A 1043 -16.19 10.69 17.38
C ALA A 1043 -15.95 12.06 18.05
N GLN A 1044 -15.64 12.09 19.36
CA GLN A 1044 -15.22 13.33 20.02
C GLN A 1044 -13.90 13.86 19.46
N SER A 1045 -12.92 12.98 19.22
CA SER A 1045 -11.66 13.35 18.59
C SER A 1045 -11.88 13.94 17.19
N TRP A 1046 -12.83 13.42 16.42
CA TRP A 1046 -13.24 13.99 15.13
C TRP A 1046 -13.82 15.40 15.26
N ARG A 1047 -14.66 15.66 16.27
CA ARG A 1047 -15.18 17.00 16.55
C ARG A 1047 -14.05 17.98 16.86
N GLU A 1048 -13.09 17.58 17.68
CA GLU A 1048 -11.93 18.40 18.04
C GLU A 1048 -11.03 18.69 16.83
N ARG A 1049 -10.75 17.68 16.00
CA ARG A 1049 -10.00 17.83 14.73
C ARG A 1049 -10.72 18.79 13.76
N LEU A 1050 -12.05 18.79 13.76
CA LEU A 1050 -12.90 19.72 13.01
C LEU A 1050 -13.09 21.09 13.70
N LYS A 1051 -12.45 21.32 14.86
CA LYS A 1051 -12.60 22.52 15.69
C LYS A 1051 -14.06 22.81 16.13
N LEU A 1052 -14.85 21.75 16.30
CA LEU A 1052 -16.19 21.80 16.88
C LEU A 1052 -16.11 21.53 18.39
N PRO A 1053 -16.99 22.12 19.21
CA PRO A 1053 -17.07 21.77 20.63
C PRO A 1053 -17.47 20.30 20.79
N ARG A 1054 -16.94 19.61 21.81
CA ARG A 1054 -17.34 18.24 22.17
C ARG A 1054 -18.86 18.12 22.36
N ASN A 1055 -19.44 16.97 22.01
CA ASN A 1055 -20.86 16.71 22.26
C ASN A 1055 -21.04 16.33 23.76
N PRO A 1056 -21.81 17.10 24.55
CA PRO A 1056 -21.97 16.86 25.97
C PRO A 1056 -22.73 15.55 26.30
N GLU A 1057 -23.60 15.06 25.42
CA GLU A 1057 -24.32 13.80 25.65
C GLU A 1057 -23.38 12.60 25.47
N TRP A 1058 -22.52 12.63 24.45
CA TRP A 1058 -21.51 11.60 24.25
C TRP A 1058 -20.55 11.54 25.44
N ASP A 1059 -20.13 12.70 25.98
CA ASP A 1059 -19.31 12.76 27.19
C ASP A 1059 -20.02 12.20 28.42
N ARG A 1060 -21.32 12.48 28.59
CA ARG A 1060 -22.12 11.94 29.68
C ARG A 1060 -22.19 10.41 29.63
N VAL A 1061 -22.41 9.85 28.44
CA VAL A 1061 -22.42 8.39 28.24
C VAL A 1061 -21.02 7.82 28.49
N LEU A 1062 -19.96 8.38 27.90
CA LEU A 1062 -18.58 7.91 28.11
C LEU A 1062 -18.18 7.87 29.59
N GLN A 1063 -18.53 8.89 30.36
CA GLN A 1063 -18.20 9.00 31.79
C GLN A 1063 -18.91 7.96 32.64
N LYS A 1064 -20.14 7.59 32.28
CA LYS A 1064 -20.99 6.71 33.08
C LYS A 1064 -21.27 5.36 32.41
N LEU A 1065 -20.65 5.03 31.28
CA LEU A 1065 -20.81 3.73 30.63
C LEU A 1065 -20.31 2.63 31.56
N SER A 1066 -21.09 1.55 31.67
CA SER A 1066 -20.80 0.43 32.56
C SER A 1066 -19.34 -0.05 32.44
N PRO A 1067 -18.70 -0.42 33.57
CA PRO A 1067 -17.38 -1.04 33.53
C PRO A 1067 -17.44 -2.39 32.81
N LEU A 1068 -16.31 -2.86 32.30
CA LEU A 1068 -16.20 -4.18 31.70
C LEU A 1068 -16.51 -5.25 32.75
N PRO A 1069 -17.47 -6.17 32.51
CA PRO A 1069 -17.87 -7.16 33.51
C PRO A 1069 -16.75 -8.17 33.76
N GLN A 1070 -16.47 -8.41 35.04
CA GLN A 1070 -15.42 -9.31 35.49
C GLN A 1070 -15.87 -10.10 36.72
N ARG A 1071 -15.35 -11.32 36.85
CA ARG A 1071 -15.51 -12.17 38.05
C ARG A 1071 -14.22 -12.97 38.24
N ASP A 1072 -13.75 -13.06 39.49
CA ASP A 1072 -12.55 -13.80 39.87
C ASP A 1072 -11.28 -13.45 39.06
N GLY A 1073 -11.15 -12.17 38.69
CA GLY A 1073 -10.01 -11.68 37.91
C GLY A 1073 -9.98 -12.16 36.45
N LEU A 1074 -11.13 -12.54 35.90
CA LEU A 1074 -11.36 -12.84 34.48
C LEU A 1074 -12.48 -11.97 33.92
N TYR A 1075 -12.37 -11.56 32.66
CA TYR A 1075 -13.47 -10.91 31.95
C TYR A 1075 -14.59 -11.91 31.64
N LEU A 1076 -15.84 -11.45 31.72
CA LEU A 1076 -17.03 -12.19 31.30
C LEU A 1076 -17.39 -11.82 29.87
N ALA A 1077 -18.05 -12.69 29.11
CA ALA A 1077 -18.61 -12.29 27.82
C ALA A 1077 -19.68 -11.23 27.97
N VAL A 1078 -20.55 -11.40 28.98
CA VAL A 1078 -21.69 -10.52 29.29
C VAL A 1078 -21.92 -10.46 30.79
N GLU A 1079 -22.40 -9.32 31.29
CA GLU A 1079 -22.65 -9.12 32.73
C GLU A 1079 -23.82 -9.97 33.25
N SER A 1080 -24.83 -10.20 32.41
CA SER A 1080 -26.06 -10.92 32.77
C SER A 1080 -25.87 -12.41 33.05
N PHE A 1081 -24.70 -12.99 32.75
CA PHE A 1081 -24.40 -14.42 32.94
C PHE A 1081 -23.08 -14.60 33.71
N PRO A 1082 -23.05 -14.26 35.01
CA PRO A 1082 -21.81 -14.25 35.80
C PRO A 1082 -21.24 -15.63 36.10
N GLU A 1083 -21.98 -16.72 35.84
CA GLU A 1083 -21.54 -18.11 36.06
C GLU A 1083 -20.81 -18.72 34.84
N GLN A 1084 -20.50 -17.92 33.82
CA GLN A 1084 -19.92 -18.42 32.56
C GLN A 1084 -18.66 -19.27 32.75
N TRP A 1085 -17.72 -18.83 33.57
CA TRP A 1085 -16.47 -19.57 33.80
C TRP A 1085 -16.66 -20.80 34.67
N GLU A 1086 -17.63 -20.80 35.59
CA GLU A 1086 -17.99 -21.99 36.38
C GLU A 1086 -18.58 -23.06 35.48
N GLN A 1087 -19.48 -22.66 34.57
CA GLN A 1087 -20.03 -23.54 33.56
C GLN A 1087 -18.95 -24.05 32.60
N ALA A 1088 -18.09 -23.18 32.06
CA ALA A 1088 -17.01 -23.58 31.14
C ALA A 1088 -16.05 -24.64 31.74
N ARG A 1089 -15.88 -24.62 33.06
CA ARG A 1089 -15.05 -25.59 33.80
C ARG A 1089 -15.80 -26.85 34.23
N SER A 1090 -17.12 -26.87 34.10
CA SER A 1090 -17.92 -27.99 34.55
C SER A 1090 -17.64 -29.25 33.71
N PRO A 1091 -17.86 -30.46 34.26
CA PRO A 1091 -17.72 -31.70 33.49
C PRO A 1091 -18.57 -31.71 32.21
N GLU A 1092 -19.71 -31.02 32.20
CA GLU A 1092 -20.65 -30.97 31.08
C GLU A 1092 -20.17 -30.10 29.92
N CYS A 1093 -19.33 -29.09 30.16
CA CYS A 1093 -18.90 -28.13 29.13
C CYS A 1093 -17.38 -28.09 28.89
N SER A 1094 -16.59 -28.67 29.81
CA SER A 1094 -15.15 -28.80 29.62
C SER A 1094 -14.79 -29.97 28.70
N SER A 1095 -13.50 -30.10 28.36
CA SER A 1095 -12.94 -31.25 27.63
C SER A 1095 -13.56 -31.50 26.24
N GLY A 1096 -14.10 -30.47 25.60
CA GLY A 1096 -14.71 -30.57 24.27
C GLY A 1096 -16.08 -31.25 24.28
N ASN A 1097 -16.86 -31.07 25.35
CA ASN A 1097 -18.28 -31.43 25.34
C ASN A 1097 -19.13 -30.39 24.59
N THR A 1098 -20.24 -30.82 24.02
CA THR A 1098 -21.04 -30.08 23.03
C THR A 1098 -22.50 -29.89 23.48
N ALA A 1099 -22.75 -29.77 24.78
CA ALA A 1099 -24.11 -29.52 25.24
C ALA A 1099 -24.56 -28.09 24.85
N GLU A 1100 -25.79 -27.96 24.35
CA GLU A 1100 -26.35 -26.67 23.90
C GLU A 1100 -26.34 -25.59 25.00
N ALA A 1101 -26.46 -26.01 26.26
CA ALA A 1101 -26.44 -25.10 27.42
C ALA A 1101 -25.08 -24.45 27.68
N CYS A 1102 -23.99 -24.93 27.08
CA CYS A 1102 -22.63 -24.44 27.31
C CYS A 1102 -22.37 -23.09 26.64
N TRP A 1103 -21.86 -22.12 27.40
CA TRP A 1103 -21.51 -20.77 26.93
C TRP A 1103 -20.02 -20.57 26.60
N ASN A 1104 -19.21 -21.63 26.65
CA ASN A 1104 -17.82 -21.68 26.17
C ASN A 1104 -17.72 -22.20 24.73
N ARG A 1105 -18.82 -22.11 23.99
CA ARG A 1105 -18.90 -22.31 22.54
C ARG A 1105 -19.01 -20.95 21.84
N ASP A 1106 -18.73 -20.95 20.54
CA ASP A 1106 -18.70 -19.76 19.69
C ASP A 1106 -17.57 -18.76 20.06
N HIS A 1107 -17.58 -17.57 19.47
CA HIS A 1107 -16.51 -16.57 19.57
C HIS A 1107 -16.15 -16.15 21.01
N PRO A 1108 -14.87 -16.22 21.46
CA PRO A 1108 -14.42 -15.61 22.72
C PRO A 1108 -14.32 -14.07 22.60
N SER A 1109 -15.46 -13.43 22.31
CA SER A 1109 -15.59 -12.05 21.84
C SER A 1109 -14.99 -11.00 22.77
N PHE A 1110 -15.02 -11.23 24.08
CA PHE A 1110 -14.44 -10.33 25.09
C PHE A 1110 -12.94 -10.07 24.89
N LEU A 1111 -12.21 -10.97 24.21
CA LEU A 1111 -10.82 -10.73 23.82
C LEU A 1111 -10.70 -9.57 22.81
N GLY A 1112 -11.75 -9.32 22.01
CA GLY A 1112 -11.83 -8.20 21.07
C GLY A 1112 -11.68 -6.81 21.69
N ALA A 1113 -11.97 -6.68 23.00
CA ALA A 1113 -11.77 -5.44 23.74
C ALA A 1113 -10.29 -5.01 23.78
N LEU A 1114 -9.35 -5.96 23.69
CA LEU A 1114 -7.92 -5.67 23.55
C LEU A 1114 -7.37 -6.10 22.20
N GLY A 1115 -7.84 -7.18 21.59
CA GLY A 1115 -7.29 -7.68 20.32
C GLY A 1115 -7.54 -6.72 19.16
N LEU A 1116 -8.81 -6.44 18.86
CA LEU A 1116 -9.19 -5.55 17.77
C LEU A 1116 -9.08 -4.07 18.18
N LEU A 1117 -9.40 -3.75 19.43
CA LEU A 1117 -9.47 -2.38 19.96
C LEU A 1117 -8.24 -2.00 20.79
N PRO A 1118 -8.01 -0.71 21.08
CA PRO A 1118 -6.87 -0.28 21.90
C PRO A 1118 -6.89 -0.79 23.35
N GLY A 1119 -8.06 -1.21 23.85
CA GLY A 1119 -8.26 -1.69 25.22
C GLY A 1119 -8.06 -0.58 26.27
N SER A 1120 -8.64 0.60 26.02
CA SER A 1120 -8.54 1.77 26.90
C SER A 1120 -9.06 1.53 28.31
N SER A 1121 -10.05 0.64 28.46
CA SER A 1121 -10.59 0.22 29.77
C SER A 1121 -10.11 -1.17 30.23
N VAL A 1122 -9.19 -1.79 29.48
CA VAL A 1122 -8.76 -3.17 29.73
C VAL A 1122 -7.59 -3.20 30.70
N ASP A 1123 -7.73 -3.94 31.79
CA ASP A 1123 -6.60 -4.37 32.61
C ASP A 1123 -5.86 -5.49 31.89
N ARG A 1124 -4.61 -5.21 31.48
CA ARG A 1124 -3.82 -6.12 30.65
C ARG A 1124 -3.56 -7.45 31.34
N GLU A 1125 -3.39 -7.47 32.66
CA GLU A 1125 -3.10 -8.72 33.36
C GLU A 1125 -4.35 -9.58 33.56
N THR A 1126 -5.50 -8.95 33.79
CA THR A 1126 -6.81 -9.61 33.72
C THR A 1126 -7.07 -10.19 32.33
N MET A 1127 -6.76 -9.43 31.26
CA MET A 1127 -6.90 -9.93 29.90
C MET A 1127 -5.95 -11.10 29.60
N ARG A 1128 -4.71 -11.07 30.11
CA ARG A 1128 -3.78 -12.20 29.97
C ARG A 1128 -4.29 -13.45 30.69
N ARG A 1129 -4.79 -13.34 31.93
CA ARG A 1129 -5.43 -14.46 32.63
C ARG A 1129 -6.67 -14.96 31.88
N THR A 1130 -7.44 -14.05 31.29
CA THR A 1130 -8.63 -14.37 30.48
C THR A 1130 -8.23 -15.15 29.22
N LEU A 1131 -7.20 -14.71 28.49
CA LEU A 1131 -6.67 -15.43 27.32
C LEU A 1131 -6.22 -16.85 27.70
N ARG A 1132 -5.50 -17.00 28.82
CA ARG A 1132 -5.09 -18.32 29.34
C ARG A 1132 -6.28 -19.22 29.72
N ALA A 1133 -7.34 -18.63 30.28
CA ALA A 1133 -8.57 -19.35 30.59
C ALA A 1133 -9.29 -19.81 29.31
N VAL A 1134 -9.32 -18.97 28.26
CA VAL A 1134 -9.83 -19.36 26.93
C VAL A 1134 -9.03 -20.53 26.37
N GLU A 1135 -7.70 -20.48 26.39
CA GLU A 1135 -6.84 -21.58 25.93
C GLU A 1135 -7.12 -22.91 26.66
N SER A 1136 -7.53 -22.85 27.92
CA SER A 1136 -7.71 -24.04 28.76
C SER A 1136 -9.13 -24.61 28.75
N HIS A 1137 -10.15 -23.75 28.59
CA HIS A 1137 -11.53 -24.11 28.87
C HIS A 1137 -12.50 -23.79 27.74
N TRP A 1138 -12.07 -23.08 26.70
CA TRP A 1138 -12.93 -22.75 25.57
C TRP A 1138 -12.91 -23.83 24.50
N ASP A 1139 -14.06 -24.12 23.89
CA ASP A 1139 -14.12 -25.10 22.81
C ASP A 1139 -13.83 -24.46 21.44
N LEU A 1140 -12.53 -24.33 21.12
CA LEU A 1140 -12.05 -23.76 19.85
C LEU A 1140 -12.42 -24.58 18.60
N ARG A 1141 -13.09 -25.73 18.74
CA ARG A 1141 -13.66 -26.48 17.60
C ARG A 1141 -14.95 -25.84 17.10
N GLN A 1142 -15.60 -25.05 17.94
CA GLN A 1142 -16.86 -24.34 17.68
C GLN A 1142 -16.65 -22.85 17.38
N THR A 1143 -15.41 -22.42 17.14
CA THR A 1143 -15.07 -21.05 16.70
C THR A 1143 -14.88 -20.99 15.19
N TRP A 1144 -14.91 -19.79 14.63
CA TRP A 1144 -14.78 -19.51 13.21
C TRP A 1144 -13.36 -19.04 12.86
N GLY A 1145 -13.06 -18.93 11.56
CA GLY A 1145 -11.69 -18.68 11.12
C GLY A 1145 -11.13 -17.30 11.53
N TRP A 1146 -11.97 -16.28 11.72
CA TRP A 1146 -11.52 -14.95 12.16
C TRP A 1146 -11.18 -14.88 13.66
N ASP A 1147 -11.60 -15.86 14.47
CA ASP A 1147 -11.29 -15.91 15.90
C ASP A 1147 -9.78 -16.11 16.17
N PHE A 1148 -9.09 -16.84 15.29
CA PHE A 1148 -7.65 -17.09 15.45
C PHE A 1148 -6.82 -15.82 15.27
N PRO A 1149 -7.07 -14.98 14.25
CA PRO A 1149 -6.54 -13.62 14.22
C PRO A 1149 -6.89 -12.76 15.44
N LEU A 1150 -8.11 -12.85 15.97
CA LEU A 1150 -8.50 -12.11 17.19
C LEU A 1150 -7.63 -12.52 18.40
N LEU A 1151 -7.49 -13.83 18.61
CA LEU A 1151 -6.62 -14.42 19.64
C LEU A 1151 -5.16 -13.96 19.45
N ALA A 1152 -4.67 -13.98 18.21
CA ALA A 1152 -3.32 -13.56 17.87
C ALA A 1152 -3.07 -12.08 18.15
N MET A 1153 -3.98 -11.19 17.76
CA MET A 1153 -3.86 -9.76 18.07
C MET A 1153 -3.89 -9.49 19.58
N THR A 1154 -4.72 -10.24 20.31
CA THR A 1154 -4.76 -10.15 21.78
C THR A 1154 -3.43 -10.57 22.40
N ALA A 1155 -2.88 -11.71 21.98
CA ALA A 1155 -1.57 -12.20 22.43
C ALA A 1155 -0.44 -11.22 22.07
N ALA A 1156 -0.43 -10.67 20.86
CA ALA A 1156 0.54 -9.68 20.42
C ALA A 1156 0.52 -8.43 21.30
N ARG A 1157 -0.67 -7.88 21.59
CA ARG A 1157 -0.85 -6.72 22.49
C ARG A 1157 -0.53 -7.01 23.96
N LEU A 1158 -0.49 -8.27 24.35
CA LEU A 1158 0.00 -8.71 25.67
C LEU A 1158 1.51 -8.99 25.69
N HIS A 1159 2.21 -8.72 24.57
CA HIS A 1159 3.62 -9.00 24.31
C HIS A 1159 3.96 -10.50 24.40
N GLU A 1160 3.10 -11.35 23.83
CA GLU A 1160 3.27 -12.80 23.74
C GLU A 1160 3.39 -13.26 22.28
N PRO A 1161 4.47 -12.88 21.57
CA PRO A 1161 4.56 -13.05 20.12
C PRO A 1161 4.59 -14.52 19.66
N ASP A 1162 5.18 -15.43 20.44
CA ASP A 1162 5.15 -16.87 20.11
C ASP A 1162 3.72 -17.42 20.07
N LYS A 1163 2.89 -17.02 21.02
CA LYS A 1163 1.48 -17.40 21.06
C LYS A 1163 0.67 -16.77 19.94
N ALA A 1164 0.98 -15.52 19.60
CA ALA A 1164 0.36 -14.87 18.45
C ALA A 1164 0.61 -15.67 17.17
N VAL A 1165 1.85 -16.10 16.94
CA VAL A 1165 2.21 -16.98 15.81
C VAL A 1165 1.49 -18.34 15.89
N ASP A 1166 1.42 -18.96 17.07
CA ASP A 1166 0.76 -20.25 17.24
C ASP A 1166 -0.73 -20.20 16.89
N PHE A 1167 -1.44 -19.14 17.29
CA PHE A 1167 -2.84 -18.93 16.88
C PHE A 1167 -2.97 -18.77 15.36
N LEU A 1168 -2.08 -17.99 14.72
CA LEU A 1168 -2.07 -17.80 13.27
C LEU A 1168 -1.69 -19.06 12.48
N LEU A 1169 -1.14 -20.08 13.15
CA LEU A 1169 -0.79 -21.38 12.57
C LEU A 1169 -1.60 -22.52 13.18
N SER A 1170 -2.74 -22.20 13.79
CA SER A 1170 -3.65 -23.18 14.38
C SER A 1170 -3.98 -24.31 13.41
N ARG A 1171 -4.09 -25.52 13.97
CA ARG A 1171 -4.51 -26.75 13.26
C ARG A 1171 -6.02 -26.98 13.30
N SER A 1172 -6.79 -26.03 13.85
CA SER A 1172 -8.25 -26.09 13.87
C SER A 1172 -8.83 -26.12 12.46
N ARG A 1173 -9.91 -26.90 12.28
CA ARG A 1173 -10.52 -27.16 10.97
C ARG A 1173 -11.03 -25.88 10.28
N ASN A 1174 -11.54 -24.92 11.05
CA ASN A 1174 -12.01 -23.61 10.57
C ASN A 1174 -10.88 -22.62 10.23
N PHE A 1175 -9.60 -23.01 10.34
CA PHE A 1175 -8.46 -22.13 10.04
C PHE A 1175 -7.36 -22.84 9.25
N GLN A 1176 -7.74 -23.82 8.42
CA GLN A 1176 -6.84 -24.52 7.51
C GLN A 1176 -6.77 -23.82 6.15
N PHE A 1177 -5.59 -23.37 5.75
CA PHE A 1177 -5.36 -22.70 4.47
C PHE A 1177 -4.95 -23.70 3.39
N GLY A 1178 -5.80 -23.90 2.38
CA GLY A 1178 -5.52 -24.76 1.22
C GLY A 1178 -4.39 -24.23 0.34
N VAL A 1179 -4.09 -24.93 -0.76
CA VAL A 1179 -3.02 -24.54 -1.71
C VAL A 1179 -3.28 -23.16 -2.32
N SER A 1180 -4.54 -22.84 -2.63
CA SER A 1180 -4.97 -21.52 -3.11
C SER A 1180 -4.95 -20.42 -2.04
N GLY A 1181 -4.83 -20.80 -0.75
CA GLY A 1181 -4.94 -19.90 0.40
C GLY A 1181 -6.37 -19.71 0.92
N MET A 1182 -7.38 -20.33 0.31
CA MET A 1182 -8.76 -20.32 0.84
C MET A 1182 -8.86 -21.16 2.12
N THR A 1183 -9.78 -20.77 3.01
CA THR A 1183 -10.06 -21.48 4.27
C THR A 1183 -11.49 -21.95 4.31
N PRO A 1184 -11.78 -23.16 4.80
CA PRO A 1184 -13.13 -23.68 4.80
C PRO A 1184 -13.93 -23.25 6.02
N ARG A 1185 -15.25 -23.46 5.92
CA ARG A 1185 -16.18 -23.35 7.05
C ARG A 1185 -16.77 -24.72 7.39
N VAL A 1186 -16.55 -25.16 8.61
CA VAL A 1186 -17.07 -26.40 9.18
C VAL A 1186 -17.77 -26.15 10.52
N HIS A 1187 -18.62 -27.09 10.90
CA HIS A 1187 -19.37 -27.05 12.14
C HIS A 1187 -19.44 -28.44 12.77
N LEU A 1188 -19.61 -28.55 14.10
CA LEU A 1188 -19.78 -29.86 14.72
C LEU A 1188 -21.11 -30.50 14.32
N ASN A 1189 -21.12 -31.82 14.17
CA ASN A 1189 -22.30 -32.59 13.76
C ASN A 1189 -23.43 -32.50 14.79
N GLU A 1190 -23.07 -32.46 16.07
CA GLU A 1190 -23.99 -32.40 17.22
C GLU A 1190 -24.86 -31.13 17.20
N HIS A 1191 -24.36 -30.06 16.61
CA HIS A 1191 -25.05 -28.77 16.49
C HIS A 1191 -25.59 -28.51 15.08
N ALA A 1192 -25.71 -29.53 14.24
CA ALA A 1192 -26.16 -29.37 12.85
C ALA A 1192 -27.62 -28.86 12.72
N ALA A 1193 -28.44 -28.99 13.77
CA ALA A 1193 -29.82 -28.49 13.82
C ALA A 1193 -29.90 -26.97 14.08
N ASP A 1194 -28.85 -26.38 14.67
CA ASP A 1194 -28.75 -24.94 14.96
C ASP A 1194 -28.41 -24.13 13.69
N LEU A 1195 -28.05 -24.83 12.61
CA LEU A 1195 -27.68 -24.26 11.33
C LEU A 1195 -28.88 -23.78 10.55
N VAL A 1196 -28.70 -22.63 9.89
CA VAL A 1196 -29.66 -22.13 8.91
C VAL A 1196 -29.78 -23.13 7.75
N PRO A 1197 -30.97 -23.37 7.17
CA PRO A 1197 -31.19 -24.33 6.07
C PRO A 1197 -30.42 -24.06 4.76
N THR A 1198 -29.40 -23.21 4.76
CA THR A 1198 -28.89 -22.52 3.58
C THR A 1198 -27.79 -23.25 2.82
N SER A 1199 -27.14 -24.30 3.32
CA SER A 1199 -26.18 -25.08 2.51
C SER A 1199 -26.69 -26.50 2.29
N THR A 1200 -27.37 -26.70 1.16
CA THR A 1200 -27.82 -28.00 0.68
C THR A 1200 -26.73 -28.54 -0.27
N GLY A 1201 -25.81 -29.32 0.28
CA GLY A 1201 -24.67 -29.91 -0.43
C GLY A 1201 -23.98 -30.97 0.43
N ASN A 1202 -23.76 -32.16 -0.13
CA ASN A 1202 -23.03 -33.24 0.52
C ASN A 1202 -21.56 -33.15 0.10
N ALA A 1203 -20.72 -32.56 0.96
CA ALA A 1203 -19.27 -32.81 0.92
C ALA A 1203 -18.92 -33.89 1.95
N ASN A 1204 -17.83 -34.64 1.73
CA ASN A 1204 -17.40 -35.72 2.62
C ASN A 1204 -17.41 -35.27 4.08
N ALA A 1205 -18.10 -36.03 4.94
CA ALA A 1205 -18.12 -35.77 6.37
C ALA A 1205 -16.71 -35.96 6.94
N ASP A 1206 -16.14 -34.88 7.49
CA ASP A 1206 -14.99 -34.99 8.37
C ASP A 1206 -15.49 -35.65 9.67
N ALA A 1207 -14.74 -36.58 10.27
CA ALA A 1207 -15.17 -37.27 11.48
C ALA A 1207 -15.48 -36.24 12.60
N GLY A 1208 -16.75 -36.11 12.99
CA GLY A 1208 -17.25 -35.14 13.97
C GLY A 1208 -17.63 -33.75 13.43
N TYR A 1209 -17.40 -33.45 12.15
CA TYR A 1209 -17.70 -32.15 11.54
C TYR A 1209 -18.55 -32.26 10.25
N ARG A 1210 -19.42 -31.28 10.06
CA ARG A 1210 -20.15 -30.99 8.83
C ARG A 1210 -19.48 -29.84 8.09
N ARG A 1211 -19.15 -30.05 6.80
CA ARG A 1211 -18.69 -29.00 5.89
C ARG A 1211 -19.87 -28.11 5.48
N LEU A 1212 -19.73 -26.80 5.67
CA LEU A 1212 -20.77 -25.81 5.33
C LEU A 1212 -20.41 -24.97 4.10
N ALA A 1213 -19.13 -24.65 3.96
CA ALA A 1213 -18.57 -23.99 2.80
C ALA A 1213 -17.11 -24.40 2.62
N GLU A 1214 -16.64 -24.33 1.39
CA GLU A 1214 -15.24 -24.64 1.05
C GLU A 1214 -14.35 -23.40 1.22
N THR A 1215 -14.97 -22.22 1.33
CA THR A 1215 -14.31 -20.92 1.49
C THR A 1215 -14.99 -20.08 2.57
N TYR A 1216 -14.19 -19.28 3.30
CA TYR A 1216 -14.60 -18.28 4.28
C TYR A 1216 -13.51 -17.20 4.38
N PHE A 1217 -13.76 -16.04 3.79
CA PHE A 1217 -12.75 -14.99 3.63
C PHE A 1217 -12.50 -14.09 4.85
N PRO A 1218 -13.37 -13.97 5.87
CA PRO A 1218 -13.00 -13.31 7.12
C PRO A 1218 -11.72 -13.86 7.76
N SER A 1219 -11.40 -15.14 7.56
CA SER A 1219 -10.13 -15.73 7.97
C SER A 1219 -8.92 -15.06 7.31
N ASN A 1220 -8.98 -14.80 6.01
CA ASN A 1220 -7.89 -14.23 5.22
C ASN A 1220 -7.68 -12.75 5.56
N GLY A 1221 -8.75 -11.95 5.56
CA GLY A 1221 -8.63 -10.53 5.92
C GLY A 1221 -8.29 -10.33 7.40
N GLY A 1222 -8.81 -11.18 8.29
CA GLY A 1222 -8.42 -11.22 9.70
C GLY A 1222 -6.94 -11.56 9.89
N LEU A 1223 -6.43 -12.57 9.19
CA LEU A 1223 -5.00 -12.91 9.19
C LEU A 1223 -4.15 -11.70 8.80
N LEU A 1224 -4.52 -10.99 7.72
CA LEU A 1224 -3.80 -9.80 7.27
C LEU A 1224 -3.84 -8.68 8.32
N LEU A 1225 -5.00 -8.48 8.96
CA LEU A 1225 -5.15 -7.48 10.02
C LEU A 1225 -4.23 -7.78 11.22
N ALA A 1226 -4.17 -9.06 11.63
CA ALA A 1226 -3.34 -9.52 12.73
C ALA A 1226 -1.84 -9.44 12.44
N VAL A 1227 -1.40 -9.98 11.30
CA VAL A 1227 0.02 -9.95 10.90
C VAL A 1227 0.47 -8.49 10.67
N GLY A 1228 -0.39 -7.66 10.08
CA GLY A 1228 -0.14 -6.23 9.94
C GLY A 1228 0.06 -5.54 11.29
N LEU A 1229 -0.73 -5.90 12.31
CA LEU A 1229 -0.59 -5.37 13.68
C LEU A 1229 0.70 -5.88 14.32
N MET A 1230 1.01 -7.16 14.14
CA MET A 1230 2.24 -7.77 14.66
C MET A 1230 3.51 -7.14 14.07
N ALA A 1231 3.45 -6.67 12.83
CA ALA A 1231 4.55 -6.01 12.14
C ALA A 1231 4.64 -4.49 12.44
N ALA A 1232 3.53 -3.77 12.25
CA ALA A 1232 3.48 -2.31 12.34
C ALA A 1232 3.31 -1.79 13.77
N GLY A 1233 2.75 -2.62 14.66
CA GLY A 1233 2.38 -2.24 16.02
C GLY A 1233 1.02 -1.53 16.09
N TRP A 1234 0.83 -0.82 17.19
CA TRP A 1234 -0.38 -0.08 17.53
C TRP A 1234 -0.03 1.21 18.30
N ASP A 1235 -1.00 2.09 18.53
CA ASP A 1235 -0.72 3.36 19.23
C ASP A 1235 -0.11 3.12 20.62
N GLY A 1236 0.98 3.83 20.91
CA GLY A 1236 1.72 3.73 22.16
C GLY A 1236 2.76 2.61 22.23
N ASP A 1237 2.78 1.65 21.30
CA ASP A 1237 3.87 0.67 21.21
C ASP A 1237 4.91 1.08 20.15
N LEU A 1238 6.15 1.26 20.60
CA LEU A 1238 7.28 1.69 19.76
C LEU A 1238 8.23 0.53 19.40
N THR A 1239 7.91 -0.69 19.85
CA THR A 1239 8.72 -1.88 19.60
C THR A 1239 8.77 -2.19 18.11
N TYR A 1240 9.94 -2.56 17.58
CA TYR A 1240 10.06 -3.02 16.19
C TYR A 1240 9.54 -4.45 16.07
N LEU A 1241 8.56 -4.67 15.18
CA LEU A 1241 7.91 -5.96 14.95
C LEU A 1241 7.43 -6.58 16.29
N PRO A 1242 6.52 -5.88 17.02
CA PRO A 1242 6.15 -6.24 18.39
C PRO A 1242 5.53 -7.63 18.51
N GLY A 1243 4.87 -8.09 17.46
CA GLY A 1243 4.15 -9.36 17.47
C GLY A 1243 4.93 -10.56 16.97
N PHE A 1244 6.22 -10.43 16.59
CA PHE A 1244 7.03 -11.57 16.15
C PHE A 1244 8.09 -11.97 17.19
N PRO A 1245 8.35 -13.29 17.38
CA PRO A 1245 9.41 -13.75 18.27
C PRO A 1245 10.77 -13.19 17.84
N LYS A 1246 11.71 -13.04 18.77
CA LYS A 1246 13.05 -12.50 18.46
C LYS A 1246 14.05 -13.57 18.05
N GLU A 1247 13.86 -14.80 18.52
CA GLU A 1247 14.70 -15.95 18.17
C GLU A 1247 14.13 -16.70 16.97
N GLY A 1248 14.95 -16.97 15.96
CA GLY A 1248 14.56 -17.77 14.78
C GLY A 1248 13.71 -17.04 13.74
N TRP A 1249 13.23 -15.83 14.01
CA TRP A 1249 12.45 -15.01 13.07
C TRP A 1249 13.26 -13.83 12.56
N ARG A 1250 13.42 -13.75 11.24
CA ARG A 1250 13.98 -12.60 10.53
C ARG A 1250 12.88 -12.03 9.64
N VAL A 1251 12.14 -11.10 10.21
CA VAL A 1251 11.00 -10.45 9.54
C VAL A 1251 11.40 -9.04 9.11
N ARG A 1252 11.02 -8.68 7.89
CA ARG A 1252 11.08 -7.32 7.36
C ARG A 1252 9.68 -6.92 6.95
N ALA A 1253 9.33 -5.65 7.15
CA ALA A 1253 8.04 -5.12 6.73
C ALA A 1253 8.23 -3.72 6.16
N GLU A 1254 7.41 -3.36 5.19
CA GLU A 1254 7.38 -2.04 4.57
C GLU A 1254 5.94 -1.59 4.34
N GLY A 1255 5.68 -0.28 4.33
CA GLY A 1255 4.41 0.28 3.85
C GLY A 1255 3.18 -0.05 4.71
N LEU A 1256 3.37 -0.50 5.94
CA LEU A 1256 2.29 -0.77 6.90
C LEU A 1256 2.03 0.42 7.82
N ARG A 1257 0.79 0.53 8.31
CA ARG A 1257 0.32 1.51 9.29
C ARG A 1257 -0.05 0.82 10.60
N PRO A 1258 0.26 1.41 11.77
CA PRO A 1258 -0.16 0.85 13.05
C PRO A 1258 -1.69 0.98 13.23
N LEU A 1259 -2.31 -0.02 13.86
CA LEU A 1259 -3.70 0.10 14.31
C LEU A 1259 -3.82 1.06 15.50
N PRO A 1260 -5.01 1.60 15.78
CA PRO A 1260 -5.27 2.38 16.99
C PRO A 1260 -4.88 1.67 18.29
#